data_AF-A0A267DDU3-F1
#
_entry.id   AF-A0A267DDU3-F1
#
_cell.length_a   1.000
_cell.length_b   1.000
_cell.length_c   1.000
_cell.angle_alpha   90.00
_cell.angle_beta   90.00
_cell.angle_gamma   90.00
#
_symmetry.space_group_name_H-M   'P 1'
#
loop_
_entity.id
_entity.type
_entity.pdbx_description
1 polymer ?
#
loop_
_entity_poly.entity_id
_entity_poly.type
_entity_poly.pdbx_seq_one_letter_code
_entity_poly.pdbx_strand_id
1 'polypeptide(L)'
;MERKGADPANKEVKGRVVGMHQQAEKLRYQLFLCEVLSNVGALMRPLCGTFPKIAYDNSIAQKALKEMPDNGFDGHEERSGTGQQQVTQNRDHVLSIDRDFVSVFSPRKDSKGKIYFEHDRCQRVNKEFCEQTFLVCFEYWHLDKNYPMGKVVYVLENTDGSLAEAFGLIQMRHRLPRPLRDSKELRNQVANVQQKANSMGLRGRLDMRKVLTVTIDNPDTRDMDDAISYERCYSTGVETVGVHITDICEFIGRKGSPLDRVARGRLRTIYPPKVGKSLQQVTPNHMLPKTLAEDVLSLGEGSDRFCLSVLFKFKRDKKSSANLLWEHPEFHQTVVRSDLRLNKIDVQPVLLETERSADSFGDRLTPDFVSMLRSLWDIARCLRLKRLGEAGFQLQDDDFCDDDDEQGAIGRTFETSCLIEELMVLANLSVGQWLAEQQRPVVARVQDEPRPAEVQNWLGKFGPTLVHMPRLQRDLRGLRVSFSLCKFPLSLSRADYDFIMKYQIGRPRDCVLRLMHDSRHPHMMLALSEWFSITQPAQYAPTADENPAEEARRKVYHFSLQQANYVHFTSPMRRYPDIVVHRAFRAAINNQQQGPATGETSESLSDLCDSLRTLERRVKMFEKDSMSYAYASRLKRRPQQELVVLRSIDDGEMSFTSSRLRRMPKILGVVKMSSFGLNARPEPRGLGKFRCKWSRRIFVHSSCEDSSRYNTPVLHYIGSEVRVKRDVYVQRVNCDPVVKLRKDFISSGANYESVRGQFRQLQDVVLEDQGAWMITCENDQLAVGANEQLLVSGKPVQFYREFAVGDIMRLQFRAQLRQGLLTPSVALIEVCGSHTVCVTHKDDPVRCFAEVTDVKSKPSYRDIDEYATIWQRIVAIESATIAASTDDSVILHEVALDWSYHQPTERWLGAFHLPEDFRIKYQLKFGTDASAHDPMIDEKLNDLEGQHGRGGGDSLSKVAVNEAFELAGERDRYSEFLCVRFPGDSSKAASSQDYFTAVAHGGILLAYRTVHGRCRNCNFKRDEDFSYDCQIVVFSLQQHDLCQRFDWSSVSTATVEVMQKFLPIRRQELALWRL
;
A
#
# COMPACT_ATOMS: atom_id res chain seq x y z
N MET A 1 -28.96 22.58 42.77
CA MET A 1 -28.14 23.47 43.61
C MET A 1 -27.38 24.43 42.70
N GLU A 2 -27.85 25.68 42.63
CA GLU A 2 -27.06 26.77 42.06
C GLU A 2 -25.97 27.17 43.07
N ARG A 3 -24.70 27.14 42.66
CA ARG A 3 -23.65 27.94 43.29
C ARG A 3 -22.93 28.75 42.22
N LYS A 4 -23.02 30.07 42.40
CA LYS A 4 -22.37 31.14 41.64
C LYS A 4 -20.85 31.07 41.85
N GLY A 5 -20.10 31.26 40.77
CA GLY A 5 -18.63 31.32 40.76
C GLY A 5 -18.00 30.48 39.66
N ALA A 6 -18.48 30.59 38.41
CA ALA A 6 -17.81 29.94 37.28
C ALA A 6 -16.91 30.97 36.58
N ASP A 7 -15.61 30.80 36.77
CA ASP A 7 -14.49 31.37 36.01
C ASP A 7 -14.86 31.51 34.51
N PRO A 8 -14.57 32.66 33.83
CA PRO A 8 -14.80 32.83 32.39
C PRO A 8 -14.32 31.66 31.53
N ALA A 9 -13.19 31.04 31.88
CA ALA A 9 -12.67 29.85 31.20
C ALA A 9 -13.65 28.66 31.27
N ASN A 10 -14.41 28.54 32.36
CA ASN A 10 -15.35 27.46 32.61
C ASN A 10 -16.69 27.66 31.85
N LYS A 11 -17.06 28.92 31.55
CA LYS A 11 -18.18 29.23 30.64
C LYS A 11 -17.83 28.87 29.19
N GLU A 12 -16.61 29.14 28.77
CA GLU A 12 -16.13 28.82 27.41
C GLU A 12 -16.03 27.29 27.20
N VAL A 13 -15.53 26.55 28.20
CA VAL A 13 -15.52 25.08 28.21
C VAL A 13 -16.95 24.51 28.18
N LYS A 14 -17.88 25.03 29.00
CA LYS A 14 -19.28 24.60 28.96
C LYS A 14 -19.95 24.89 27.61
N GLY A 15 -19.66 26.04 27.00
CA GLY A 15 -20.14 26.37 25.65
C GLY A 15 -19.65 25.39 24.59
N ARG A 16 -18.36 25.01 24.64
CA ARG A 16 -17.79 23.98 23.76
C ARG A 16 -18.42 22.61 23.98
N VAL A 17 -18.63 22.19 25.23
CA VAL A 17 -19.26 20.90 25.57
C VAL A 17 -20.72 20.84 25.07
N VAL A 18 -21.49 21.93 25.24
CA VAL A 18 -22.87 22.01 24.73
C VAL A 18 -22.89 21.98 23.19
N GLY A 19 -21.97 22.68 22.53
CA GLY A 19 -21.82 22.64 21.07
C GLY A 19 -21.47 21.24 20.54
N MET A 20 -20.54 20.54 21.20
CA MET A 20 -20.21 19.15 20.89
C MET A 20 -21.40 18.22 21.09
N HIS A 21 -22.21 18.45 22.12
CA HIS A 21 -23.37 17.63 22.41
C HIS A 21 -24.50 17.81 21.37
N GLN A 22 -24.77 19.05 20.94
CA GLN A 22 -25.70 19.33 19.84
C GLN A 22 -25.24 18.70 18.52
N GLN A 23 -23.92 18.69 18.27
CA GLN A 23 -23.34 18.03 17.10
C GLN A 23 -23.45 16.50 17.20
N ALA A 24 -23.30 15.93 18.41
CA ALA A 24 -23.46 14.50 18.66
C ALA A 24 -24.91 14.03 18.46
N GLU A 25 -25.91 14.80 18.89
CA GLU A 25 -27.34 14.45 18.64
C GLU A 25 -27.67 14.35 17.14
N LYS A 26 -27.01 15.14 16.27
CA LYS A 26 -27.16 15.00 14.79
C LYS A 26 -26.60 13.69 14.26
N LEU A 27 -25.74 13.03 15.02
CA LEU A 27 -25.09 11.76 14.69
C LEU A 27 -25.78 10.57 15.34
N ARG A 28 -26.89 10.79 16.06
CA ARG A 28 -27.68 9.74 16.71
C ARG A 28 -28.07 8.65 15.73
N TYR A 29 -27.86 7.40 16.14
CA TYR A 29 -28.06 6.18 15.35
C TYR A 29 -27.16 6.04 14.10
N GLN A 30 -26.10 6.85 13.99
CA GLN A 30 -25.06 6.59 13.00
C GLN A 30 -24.14 5.48 13.45
N LEU A 31 -23.66 4.71 12.46
CA LEU A 31 -22.73 3.62 12.65
C LEU A 31 -21.28 4.12 12.53
N PHE A 32 -20.43 3.67 13.43
CA PHE A 32 -19.01 3.95 13.48
C PHE A 32 -18.27 2.62 13.49
N LEU A 33 -17.22 2.51 12.68
CA LEU A 33 -16.24 1.45 12.87
C LEU A 33 -15.30 1.91 13.98
N CYS A 34 -15.07 1.04 14.95
CA CYS A 34 -14.27 1.34 16.13
C CYS A 34 -13.28 0.22 16.44
N GLU A 35 -12.16 0.58 17.04
CA GLU A 35 -11.24 -0.35 17.72
C GLU A 35 -11.44 -0.25 19.24
N VAL A 36 -11.06 -1.29 19.97
CA VAL A 36 -11.06 -1.27 21.44
C VAL A 36 -9.76 -0.69 21.96
N LEU A 37 -9.85 0.25 22.90
CA LEU A 37 -8.67 0.80 23.58
C LEU A 37 -8.29 0.00 24.83
N SER A 38 -9.30 -0.48 25.57
CA SER A 38 -9.10 -1.39 26.70
C SER A 38 -10.42 -2.09 27.04
N ASN A 39 -10.32 -3.35 27.47
CA ASN A 39 -11.47 -4.09 27.96
C ASN A 39 -11.89 -3.62 29.38
N VAL A 40 -10.91 -3.18 30.18
CA VAL A 40 -11.10 -2.72 31.57
C VAL A 40 -11.89 -1.41 31.67
N GLY A 41 -12.06 -0.66 30.56
CA GLY A 41 -12.81 0.60 30.52
C GLY A 41 -14.05 0.60 29.63
N ALA A 42 -14.35 -0.49 28.91
CA ALA A 42 -15.38 -0.54 27.87
C ALA A 42 -15.34 0.68 26.92
N LEU A 43 -14.14 1.09 26.51
CA LEU A 43 -13.91 2.25 25.64
C LEU A 43 -13.44 1.83 24.27
N MET A 44 -14.08 2.41 23.26
CA MET A 44 -13.80 2.21 21.86
C MET A 44 -13.43 3.53 21.19
N ARG A 45 -12.52 3.48 20.21
CA ARG A 45 -12.10 4.64 19.42
C ARG A 45 -12.66 4.52 18.00
N PRO A 46 -13.46 5.49 17.51
CA PRO A 46 -13.85 5.54 16.11
C PRO A 46 -12.63 5.59 15.19
N LEU A 47 -12.63 4.76 14.15
CA LEU A 47 -11.56 4.68 13.16
C LEU A 47 -11.59 5.84 12.15
N CYS A 48 -12.73 6.53 12.02
CA CYS A 48 -12.89 7.63 11.08
C CYS A 48 -13.54 8.86 11.72
N GLY A 49 -13.01 10.03 11.34
CA GLY A 49 -13.46 11.33 11.84
C GLY A 49 -12.84 11.73 13.18
N THR A 50 -13.15 12.94 13.63
CA THR A 50 -12.70 13.50 14.92
C THR A 50 -13.71 13.24 16.04
N PHE A 51 -14.49 12.15 15.94
CA PHE A 51 -15.51 11.83 16.92
C PHE A 51 -14.85 11.33 18.23
N PRO A 52 -15.37 11.73 19.41
CA PRO A 52 -14.82 11.30 20.69
C PRO A 52 -14.88 9.78 20.88
N LYS A 53 -14.06 9.27 21.81
CA LYS A 53 -14.11 7.87 22.24
C LYS A 53 -15.53 7.52 22.68
N ILE A 54 -15.99 6.32 22.35
CA ILE A 54 -17.33 5.83 22.63
C ILE A 54 -17.24 4.80 23.75
N ALA A 55 -17.98 5.00 24.83
CA ALA A 55 -18.23 3.95 25.81
C ALA A 55 -19.26 2.98 25.22
N TYR A 56 -19.03 1.67 25.36
CA TYR A 56 -19.99 0.67 24.88
C TYR A 56 -20.59 -0.14 26.02
N ASP A 57 -21.83 -0.57 25.83
CA ASP A 57 -22.51 -1.41 26.82
C ASP A 57 -22.08 -2.88 26.68
N ASN A 58 -21.37 -3.37 27.69
CA ASN A 58 -21.02 -4.80 27.83
C ASN A 58 -21.58 -5.43 29.11
N SER A 59 -22.56 -4.78 29.74
CA SER A 59 -23.08 -5.20 31.05
C SER A 59 -23.80 -6.55 31.01
N ILE A 60 -24.39 -6.92 29.87
CA ILE A 60 -25.12 -8.19 29.69
C ILE A 60 -24.15 -9.37 29.64
N ALA A 61 -23.08 -9.27 28.83
CA ALA A 61 -22.03 -10.29 28.79
C ALA A 61 -21.40 -10.49 30.17
N GLN A 62 -21.06 -9.40 30.88
CA GLN A 62 -20.50 -9.46 32.23
C GLN A 62 -21.42 -10.11 33.25
N LYS A 63 -22.74 -10.00 33.10
CA LYS A 63 -23.71 -10.69 33.96
C LYS A 63 -23.82 -12.17 33.61
N ALA A 64 -23.94 -12.50 32.31
CA ALA A 64 -24.02 -13.88 31.84
C ALA A 64 -22.78 -14.71 32.24
N LEU A 65 -21.59 -14.08 32.25
CA LEU A 65 -20.34 -14.67 32.72
C LEU A 65 -20.33 -14.98 34.22
N LYS A 66 -20.99 -14.15 35.04
CA LYS A 66 -21.12 -14.37 36.49
C LYS A 66 -22.15 -15.42 36.86
N GLU A 67 -23.05 -15.76 35.93
CA GLU A 67 -24.16 -16.70 36.13
C GLU A 67 -23.89 -18.09 35.51
N MET A 68 -22.75 -18.30 34.84
CA MET A 68 -22.38 -19.61 34.29
C MET A 68 -21.99 -20.58 35.43
N PRO A 69 -22.57 -21.79 35.48
CA PRO A 69 -22.14 -22.81 36.43
C PRO A 69 -20.74 -23.34 36.08
N ASP A 70 -19.90 -23.52 37.10
CA ASP A 70 -18.61 -24.24 37.04
C ASP A 70 -18.85 -25.71 36.63
N ASN A 71 -19.12 -25.99 35.36
CA ASN A 71 -19.13 -27.34 34.83
C ASN A 71 -17.81 -27.58 34.10
N GLY A 72 -16.99 -28.45 34.70
CA GLY A 72 -15.67 -28.82 34.23
C GLY A 72 -15.64 -29.29 32.77
N PHE A 73 -14.64 -28.82 32.05
CA PHE A 73 -14.13 -29.50 30.87
C PHE A 73 -13.36 -30.73 31.33
N ASP A 74 -14.02 -31.88 31.46
CA ASP A 74 -13.35 -33.19 31.51
C ASP A 74 -13.54 -33.89 30.17
N GLY A 75 -12.43 -34.07 29.47
CA GLY A 75 -12.31 -35.08 28.41
C GLY A 75 -12.16 -36.45 29.06
N HIS A 76 -13.09 -37.35 28.71
CA HIS A 76 -13.05 -38.81 28.81
C HIS A 76 -12.55 -39.49 30.10
N GLU A 77 -13.49 -40.24 30.68
CA GLU A 77 -13.44 -41.20 31.79
C GLU A 77 -12.17 -42.04 31.97
N GLU A 78 -11.76 -42.21 33.23
CA GLU A 78 -11.47 -43.53 33.79
C GLU A 78 -11.80 -43.58 35.30
N ARG A 79 -12.47 -44.66 35.73
CA ARG A 79 -12.93 -44.90 37.11
C ARG A 79 -11.79 -45.45 37.97
N SER A 80 -11.60 -44.89 39.18
CA SER A 80 -11.60 -45.62 40.47
C SER A 80 -11.00 -44.77 41.61
N GLY A 81 -11.51 -44.95 42.83
CA GLY A 81 -10.79 -44.59 44.06
C GLY A 81 -11.35 -43.42 44.86
N THR A 82 -11.94 -43.75 46.00
CA THR A 82 -12.50 -42.88 47.04
C THR A 82 -11.47 -41.98 47.73
N GLY A 83 -11.80 -40.69 47.95
CA GLY A 83 -11.08 -39.84 48.93
C GLY A 83 -11.33 -38.33 48.78
N GLN A 84 -12.13 -37.76 49.69
CA GLN A 84 -12.34 -36.35 50.07
C GLN A 84 -11.75 -35.23 49.16
N GLN A 85 -12.63 -34.53 48.43
CA GLN A 85 -12.33 -33.27 47.74
C GLN A 85 -12.21 -32.09 48.73
N GLN A 86 -11.07 -31.42 48.70
CA GLN A 86 -10.85 -30.09 49.26
C GLN A 86 -11.18 -29.05 48.17
N VAL A 87 -12.24 -28.27 48.38
CA VAL A 87 -12.69 -27.20 47.48
C VAL A 87 -11.83 -25.96 47.71
N THR A 88 -10.86 -25.68 46.83
CA THR A 88 -10.30 -24.32 46.63
C THR A 88 -9.51 -24.21 45.31
N GLN A 89 -10.17 -24.27 44.16
CA GLN A 89 -9.63 -23.75 42.89
C GLN A 89 -10.82 -23.38 41.99
N ASN A 90 -11.16 -22.08 41.87
CA ASN A 90 -11.98 -21.53 40.76
C ASN A 90 -12.17 -20.00 40.86
N ARG A 91 -11.10 -19.24 41.11
CA ARG A 91 -11.15 -17.77 40.94
C ARG A 91 -10.30 -17.27 39.78
N ASP A 92 -9.22 -17.97 39.44
CA ASP A 92 -8.36 -17.59 38.32
C ASP A 92 -8.94 -17.97 36.95
N HIS A 93 -9.69 -19.08 36.84
CA HIS A 93 -10.42 -19.44 35.60
C HIS A 93 -11.56 -18.46 35.29
N VAL A 94 -12.25 -17.92 36.30
CA VAL A 94 -13.37 -16.96 36.10
C VAL A 94 -12.87 -15.60 35.58
N LEU A 95 -11.63 -15.21 35.92
CA LEU A 95 -11.03 -13.94 35.48
C LEU A 95 -10.51 -13.96 34.03
N SER A 96 -10.25 -15.13 33.45
CA SER A 96 -9.86 -15.24 32.03
C SER A 96 -11.08 -15.23 31.10
N ILE A 97 -12.23 -15.79 31.53
CA ILE A 97 -13.46 -15.87 30.73
C ILE A 97 -14.12 -14.49 30.56
N ASP A 98 -13.91 -13.56 31.51
CA ASP A 98 -14.49 -12.19 31.52
C ASP A 98 -14.04 -11.32 30.33
N ARG A 99 -13.02 -11.74 29.57
CA ARG A 99 -12.34 -10.93 28.54
C ARG A 99 -12.66 -11.33 27.11
N ASP A 100 -13.26 -12.51 26.93
CA ASP A 100 -13.45 -13.12 25.63
C ASP A 100 -14.83 -12.83 25.07
N PHE A 101 -15.69 -11.98 25.66
CA PHE A 101 -17.06 -11.76 25.16
C PHE A 101 -17.50 -10.30 25.07
N VAL A 102 -18.22 -9.97 24.00
CA VAL A 102 -18.89 -8.67 23.79
C VAL A 102 -20.38 -8.84 23.52
N SER A 103 -21.20 -7.98 24.14
CA SER A 103 -22.65 -7.90 23.92
C SER A 103 -22.96 -7.25 22.57
N VAL A 104 -23.64 -7.97 21.69
CA VAL A 104 -24.05 -7.51 20.35
C VAL A 104 -25.54 -7.23 20.34
N PHE A 105 -25.94 -6.12 19.72
CA PHE A 105 -27.31 -5.61 19.71
C PHE A 105 -27.87 -5.46 18.28
N SER A 106 -29.12 -5.85 18.10
CA SER A 106 -29.86 -5.67 16.87
C SER A 106 -30.74 -4.40 16.94
N PRO A 107 -30.62 -3.45 15.99
CA PRO A 107 -31.52 -2.31 15.93
C PRO A 107 -32.92 -2.76 15.46
N ARG A 108 -33.96 -2.36 16.19
CA ARG A 108 -35.37 -2.58 15.89
C ARG A 108 -36.10 -1.25 15.81
N LYS A 109 -37.28 -1.24 15.20
CA LYS A 109 -38.18 -0.08 15.21
C LYS A 109 -39.46 -0.44 15.96
N ASP A 110 -39.90 0.44 16.84
CA ASP A 110 -41.20 0.30 17.49
C ASP A 110 -42.34 0.69 16.51
N SER A 111 -43.59 0.53 16.96
CA SER A 111 -44.79 0.89 16.19
C SER A 111 -44.88 2.37 15.82
N LYS A 112 -44.10 3.25 16.48
CA LYS A 112 -44.00 4.69 16.21
C LYS A 112 -42.77 5.04 15.36
N GLY A 113 -42.01 4.04 14.90
CA GLY A 113 -40.81 4.21 14.08
C GLY A 113 -39.54 4.62 14.86
N LYS A 114 -39.58 4.65 16.19
CA LYS A 114 -38.42 4.96 17.04
C LYS A 114 -37.50 3.73 17.10
N ILE A 115 -36.20 3.98 16.93
CA ILE A 115 -35.19 2.92 16.96
C ILE A 115 -34.87 2.56 18.43
N TYR A 116 -34.86 1.26 18.74
CA TYR A 116 -34.35 0.71 20.00
C TYR A 116 -33.39 -0.46 19.71
N PHE A 117 -32.54 -0.78 20.69
CA PHE A 117 -31.55 -1.85 20.56
C PHE A 117 -31.95 -3.03 21.42
N GLU A 118 -32.18 -4.17 20.78
CA GLU A 118 -32.46 -5.44 21.44
C GLU A 118 -31.16 -6.24 21.54
N HIS A 119 -30.87 -6.84 22.69
CA HIS A 119 -29.72 -7.73 22.81
C HIS A 119 -29.91 -8.93 21.89
N ASP A 120 -28.96 -9.14 20.99
CA ASP A 120 -28.98 -10.22 20.01
C ASP A 120 -28.25 -11.45 20.56
N ARG A 121 -26.96 -11.26 20.89
CA ARG A 121 -26.08 -12.34 21.35
C ARG A 121 -24.88 -11.79 22.11
N CYS A 122 -24.25 -12.63 22.92
CA CYS A 122 -22.88 -12.42 23.37
C CYS A 122 -21.95 -13.12 22.37
N GLN A 123 -21.03 -12.37 21.75
CA GLN A 123 -20.09 -12.91 20.77
C GLN A 123 -18.72 -13.07 21.41
N ARG A 124 -18.13 -14.27 21.23
CA ARG A 124 -16.75 -14.51 21.65
C ARG A 124 -15.80 -13.71 20.76
N VAL A 125 -14.86 -13.02 21.37
CA VAL A 125 -13.77 -12.28 20.74
C VAL A 125 -12.47 -13.05 20.89
N ASN A 126 -11.51 -12.81 20.01
CA ASN A 126 -10.24 -13.52 20.02
C ASN A 126 -9.33 -13.00 21.15
N LYS A 127 -8.23 -13.74 21.44
CA LYS A 127 -7.17 -13.27 22.36
C LYS A 127 -6.58 -11.91 21.95
N GLU A 128 -6.75 -11.51 20.68
CA GLU A 128 -6.34 -10.23 20.08
C GLU A 128 -7.47 -9.19 20.09
N PHE A 129 -8.31 -9.19 21.11
CA PHE A 129 -9.51 -8.35 21.21
C PHE A 129 -9.27 -6.86 20.89
N CYS A 130 -8.13 -6.30 21.31
CA CYS A 130 -7.76 -4.91 21.05
C CYS A 130 -7.49 -4.61 19.57
N GLU A 131 -7.21 -5.63 18.75
CA GLU A 131 -6.94 -5.50 17.31
C GLU A 131 -8.21 -5.70 16.47
N GLN A 132 -9.26 -6.20 17.11
CA GLN A 132 -10.55 -6.45 16.49
C GLN A 132 -11.32 -5.16 16.21
N THR A 133 -12.07 -5.18 15.11
CA THR A 133 -12.88 -4.03 14.69
C THR A 133 -14.35 -4.27 14.99
N PHE A 134 -15.03 -3.24 15.46
CA PHE A 134 -16.40 -3.29 15.92
C PHE A 134 -17.23 -2.27 15.14
N LEU A 135 -18.43 -2.66 14.74
CA LEU A 135 -19.44 -1.74 14.24
C LEU A 135 -20.29 -1.28 15.42
N VAL A 136 -20.15 -0.02 15.80
CA VAL A 136 -20.82 0.58 16.95
C VAL A 136 -21.86 1.57 16.45
N CYS A 137 -23.10 1.43 16.90
CA CYS A 137 -24.12 2.44 16.69
C CYS A 137 -24.11 3.44 17.84
N PHE A 138 -23.97 4.73 17.52
CA PHE A 138 -24.05 5.77 18.53
C PHE A 138 -25.51 5.93 18.99
N GLU A 139 -25.74 5.83 20.30
CA GLU A 139 -27.09 5.82 20.86
C GLU A 139 -27.50 7.17 21.45
N TYR A 140 -26.67 7.72 22.35
CA TYR A 140 -26.83 9.03 22.98
C TYR A 140 -25.56 9.44 23.72
N TRP A 141 -25.48 10.69 24.15
CA TRP A 141 -24.44 11.18 25.07
C TRP A 141 -25.14 11.86 26.25
N HIS A 142 -24.84 11.53 27.50
CA HIS A 142 -25.32 12.32 28.63
C HIS A 142 -24.30 13.39 29.04
N LEU A 143 -24.77 14.58 29.40
CA LEU A 143 -23.94 15.74 29.79
C LEU A 143 -23.02 15.47 30.99
N ASP A 144 -23.35 14.50 31.85
CA ASP A 144 -22.58 14.09 33.03
C ASP A 144 -21.52 13.02 32.72
N LYS A 145 -21.49 12.50 31.49
CA LYS A 145 -20.54 11.46 31.06
C LYS A 145 -19.45 12.05 30.17
N ASN A 146 -18.21 11.63 30.42
CA ASN A 146 -17.04 12.05 29.63
C ASN A 146 -17.06 11.51 28.19
N TYR A 147 -17.81 10.44 27.93
CA TYR A 147 -17.86 9.77 26.63
C TYR A 147 -19.30 9.47 26.19
N PRO A 148 -19.63 9.60 24.90
CA PRO A 148 -20.88 9.11 24.33
C PRO A 148 -21.08 7.60 24.55
N MET A 149 -22.34 7.17 24.65
CA MET A 149 -22.72 5.76 24.74
C MET A 149 -23.05 5.19 23.36
N GLY A 150 -22.57 3.97 23.10
CA GLY A 150 -22.84 3.23 21.88
C GLY A 150 -23.18 1.77 22.14
N LYS A 151 -23.84 1.15 21.16
CA LYS A 151 -24.17 -0.27 21.15
C LYS A 151 -23.37 -0.96 20.06
N VAL A 152 -22.67 -2.04 20.41
CA VAL A 152 -22.00 -2.87 19.41
C VAL A 152 -23.08 -3.58 18.61
N VAL A 153 -23.17 -3.31 17.32
CA VAL A 153 -24.18 -3.92 16.42
C VAL A 153 -23.58 -5.11 15.68
N TYR A 154 -22.27 -5.12 15.49
CA TYR A 154 -21.60 -6.22 14.80
C TYR A 154 -20.13 -6.26 15.20
N VAL A 155 -19.61 -7.46 15.46
CA VAL A 155 -18.18 -7.71 15.66
C VAL A 155 -17.62 -8.16 14.32
N LEU A 156 -16.61 -7.46 13.83
CA LEU A 156 -15.94 -7.81 12.58
C LEU A 156 -14.78 -8.71 12.95
N GLU A 157 -14.78 -9.92 12.39
CA GLU A 157 -13.64 -10.83 12.53
C GLU A 157 -12.42 -10.16 11.90
N ASN A 158 -11.25 -10.35 12.53
CA ASN A 158 -9.99 -9.85 12.00
C ASN A 158 -9.84 -10.40 10.58
N THR A 159 -9.87 -9.52 9.57
CA THR A 159 -9.69 -9.99 8.20
C THR A 159 -8.20 -10.18 7.95
N ASP A 160 -7.70 -11.36 8.31
CA ASP A 160 -6.65 -12.00 7.57
C ASP A 160 -7.21 -12.78 6.33
N GLY A 161 -8.54 -12.78 6.22
CA GLY A 161 -9.41 -13.46 5.25
C GLY A 161 -9.64 -12.75 3.91
N SER A 162 -10.82 -12.96 3.32
CA SER A 162 -11.09 -12.72 1.88
C SER A 162 -10.98 -11.24 1.49
N LEU A 163 -10.48 -10.95 0.26
CA LEU A 163 -10.39 -9.58 -0.26
C LEU A 163 -11.74 -8.83 -0.20
N ALA A 164 -12.85 -9.55 -0.33
CA ALA A 164 -14.20 -8.99 -0.32
C ALA A 164 -14.58 -8.39 1.05
N GLU A 165 -14.26 -9.06 2.15
CA GLU A 165 -14.57 -8.58 3.50
C GLU A 165 -13.75 -7.34 3.84
N ALA A 166 -12.45 -7.36 3.52
CA ALA A 166 -11.57 -6.22 3.72
C ALA A 166 -12.01 -4.98 2.91
N PHE A 167 -12.40 -5.16 1.64
CA PHE A 167 -12.94 -4.04 0.87
C PHE A 167 -14.32 -3.59 1.36
N GLY A 168 -15.16 -4.49 1.86
CA GLY A 168 -16.41 -4.14 2.55
C GLY A 168 -16.16 -3.26 3.78
N LEU A 169 -15.16 -3.61 4.59
CA LEU A 169 -14.69 -2.85 5.75
C LEU A 169 -14.21 -1.44 5.35
N ILE A 170 -13.31 -1.35 4.37
CA ILE A 170 -12.76 -0.07 3.90
C ILE A 170 -13.88 0.81 3.30
N GLN A 171 -14.81 0.20 2.56
CA GLN A 171 -15.98 0.89 2.00
C GLN A 171 -16.87 1.49 3.09
N MET A 172 -17.09 0.75 4.19
CA MET A 172 -17.81 1.24 5.35
C MET A 172 -17.06 2.36 6.08
N ARG A 173 -15.74 2.23 6.26
CA ARG A 173 -14.87 3.23 6.91
C ARG A 173 -14.99 4.60 6.22
N HIS A 174 -15.03 4.60 4.90
CA HIS A 174 -15.15 5.81 4.09
C HIS A 174 -16.59 6.21 3.77
N ARG A 175 -17.60 5.57 4.39
CA ARG A 175 -19.04 5.89 4.22
C ARG A 175 -19.46 5.91 2.76
N LEU A 176 -18.99 4.95 1.98
CA LEU A 176 -19.37 4.80 0.58
C LEU A 176 -20.73 4.06 0.47
N PRO A 177 -21.51 4.29 -0.61
CA PRO A 177 -22.77 3.59 -0.82
C PRO A 177 -22.58 2.07 -0.71
N ARG A 178 -23.49 1.33 -0.09
CA ARG A 178 -23.43 -0.16 -0.06
C ARG A 178 -23.82 -0.76 -1.41
N PRO A 179 -23.55 -2.06 -1.69
CA PRO A 179 -24.08 -2.73 -2.88
C PRO A 179 -25.61 -2.60 -3.00
N LEU A 180 -26.11 -2.65 -4.24
CA LEU A 180 -27.54 -2.54 -4.52
C LEU A 180 -28.32 -3.66 -3.84
N ARG A 181 -29.34 -3.29 -3.05
CA ARG A 181 -30.30 -4.26 -2.54
C ARG A 181 -31.30 -4.58 -3.63
N ASP A 182 -31.58 -5.86 -3.79
CA ASP A 182 -32.57 -6.34 -4.74
C ASP A 182 -33.98 -6.09 -4.21
N SER A 183 -34.65 -5.07 -4.73
CA SER A 183 -36.03 -4.71 -4.37
C SER A 183 -37.00 -5.08 -5.49
N LYS A 184 -38.24 -5.41 -5.14
CA LYS A 184 -39.28 -5.73 -6.14
C LYS A 184 -39.49 -4.60 -7.16
N GLU A 185 -39.45 -3.35 -6.71
CA GLU A 185 -39.54 -2.17 -7.59
C GLU A 185 -38.38 -2.13 -8.59
N LEU A 186 -37.15 -2.37 -8.13
CA LEU A 186 -35.96 -2.34 -8.99
C LEU A 186 -35.97 -3.48 -10.01
N ARG A 187 -36.36 -4.69 -9.62
CA ARG A 187 -36.49 -5.84 -10.56
C ARG A 187 -37.46 -5.55 -11.70
N ASN A 188 -38.62 -4.98 -11.38
CA ASN A 188 -39.61 -4.62 -12.39
C ASN A 188 -39.06 -3.57 -13.37
N GLN A 189 -38.27 -2.60 -12.88
CA GLN A 189 -37.65 -1.61 -13.76
C GLN A 189 -36.56 -2.20 -14.65
N VAL A 190 -35.72 -3.08 -14.12
CA VAL A 190 -34.71 -3.80 -14.91
C VAL A 190 -35.40 -4.60 -16.03
N ALA A 191 -36.47 -5.33 -15.74
CA ALA A 191 -37.23 -6.08 -16.73
C ALA A 191 -37.84 -5.19 -17.83
N ASN A 192 -38.40 -4.03 -17.45
CA ASN A 192 -38.94 -3.07 -18.41
C ASN A 192 -37.85 -2.49 -19.33
N VAL A 193 -36.68 -2.16 -18.77
CA VAL A 193 -35.54 -1.68 -19.56
C VAL A 193 -35.04 -2.76 -20.51
N GLN A 194 -34.93 -4.01 -20.05
CA GLN A 194 -34.56 -5.15 -20.90
C GLN A 194 -35.51 -5.31 -22.09
N GLN A 195 -36.83 -5.30 -21.85
CA GLN A 195 -37.82 -5.43 -22.91
C GLN A 195 -37.71 -4.27 -23.91
N LYS A 196 -37.51 -3.04 -23.41
CA LYS A 196 -37.32 -1.87 -24.26
C LYS A 196 -36.05 -1.98 -25.11
N ALA A 197 -34.94 -2.45 -24.53
CA ALA A 197 -33.69 -2.68 -25.24
C ALA A 197 -33.81 -3.80 -26.29
N ASN A 198 -34.59 -4.85 -26.04
CA ASN A 198 -34.78 -5.93 -27.02
C ASN A 198 -35.68 -5.52 -28.21
N SER A 199 -36.49 -4.45 -28.08
CA SER A 199 -37.41 -3.94 -29.10
C SER A 199 -36.89 -2.70 -29.84
N MET A 200 -35.56 -2.62 -30.03
CA MET A 200 -34.92 -1.46 -30.66
C MET A 200 -35.15 -1.43 -32.17
N GLY A 201 -35.49 -0.24 -32.67
CA GLY A 201 -35.52 0.12 -34.08
C GLY A 201 -34.91 1.50 -34.25
N LEU A 202 -34.86 2.05 -35.47
CA LEU A 202 -34.15 3.30 -35.74
C LEU A 202 -34.68 4.50 -34.96
N ARG A 203 -36.00 4.62 -34.75
CA ARG A 203 -36.65 5.70 -33.96
C ARG A 203 -36.13 7.12 -34.28
N GLY A 204 -35.90 7.43 -35.56
CA GLY A 204 -35.40 8.73 -36.01
C GLY A 204 -33.90 8.98 -35.77
N ARG A 205 -33.15 7.95 -35.34
CA ARG A 205 -31.70 7.99 -35.15
C ARG A 205 -30.98 7.64 -36.45
N LEU A 206 -29.79 8.19 -36.62
CA LEU A 206 -28.90 7.86 -37.73
C LEU A 206 -28.43 6.39 -37.61
N ASP A 207 -28.57 5.63 -38.70
CA ASP A 207 -28.16 4.23 -38.75
C ASP A 207 -26.66 4.12 -39.04
N MET A 208 -25.88 3.68 -38.06
CA MET A 208 -24.44 3.46 -38.18
C MET A 208 -24.08 1.98 -38.02
N ARG A 209 -25.04 1.06 -38.06
CA ARG A 209 -24.81 -0.38 -37.83
C ARG A 209 -23.97 -1.06 -38.92
N LYS A 210 -23.78 -0.41 -40.07
CA LYS A 210 -22.95 -0.89 -41.18
C LYS A 210 -21.55 -0.29 -41.17
N VAL A 211 -21.28 0.65 -40.26
CA VAL A 211 -19.99 1.32 -40.14
C VAL A 211 -19.11 0.51 -39.22
N LEU A 212 -17.88 0.22 -39.66
CA LEU A 212 -16.92 -0.57 -38.89
C LEU A 212 -16.69 0.06 -37.51
N THR A 213 -17.05 -0.67 -36.45
CA THR A 213 -17.09 -0.16 -35.08
C THR A 213 -16.54 -1.16 -34.06
N VAL A 214 -15.67 -0.72 -33.16
CA VAL A 214 -15.06 -1.56 -32.12
C VAL A 214 -15.19 -0.97 -30.72
N THR A 215 -15.14 -1.83 -29.71
CA THR A 215 -14.90 -1.43 -28.31
C THR A 215 -13.49 -1.85 -27.92
N ILE A 216 -12.77 -1.02 -27.15
CA ILE A 216 -11.37 -1.29 -26.76
C ILE A 216 -11.19 -1.04 -25.26
N ASP A 217 -11.15 -2.13 -24.50
CA ASP A 217 -11.21 -2.08 -23.03
C ASP A 217 -10.16 -2.96 -22.35
N ASN A 218 -10.07 -2.86 -21.02
CA ASN A 218 -9.32 -3.85 -20.26
C ASN A 218 -10.02 -5.22 -20.34
N PRO A 219 -9.29 -6.35 -20.26
CA PRO A 219 -9.89 -7.69 -20.39
C PRO A 219 -11.08 -7.95 -19.46
N ASP A 220 -11.00 -7.41 -18.23
CA ASP A 220 -12.02 -7.59 -17.18
C ASP A 220 -13.24 -6.66 -17.32
N THR A 221 -13.22 -5.67 -18.20
CA THR A 221 -14.31 -4.69 -18.33
C THR A 221 -15.55 -5.35 -18.92
N ARG A 222 -16.71 -5.18 -18.27
CA ARG A 222 -18.00 -5.68 -18.78
C ARG A 222 -18.99 -4.57 -19.11
N ASP A 223 -18.80 -3.40 -18.52
CA ASP A 223 -19.59 -2.19 -18.64
C ASP A 223 -18.97 -1.23 -19.67
N MET A 224 -18.98 -1.61 -20.95
CA MET A 224 -18.45 -0.78 -22.05
C MET A 224 -19.39 0.39 -22.37
N ASP A 225 -18.96 1.60 -22.04
CA ASP A 225 -19.70 2.86 -22.27
C ASP A 225 -19.51 3.39 -23.70
N ASP A 226 -18.33 3.17 -24.27
CA ASP A 226 -17.86 3.79 -25.50
C ASP A 226 -17.49 2.78 -26.59
N ALA A 227 -17.78 3.14 -27.84
CA ALA A 227 -17.35 2.43 -29.04
C ALA A 227 -16.80 3.44 -30.05
N ILE A 228 -15.86 2.99 -30.88
CA ILE A 228 -15.15 3.83 -31.85
C ILE A 228 -15.39 3.28 -33.25
N SER A 229 -15.85 4.13 -34.16
CA SER A 229 -15.96 3.81 -35.58
C SER A 229 -14.93 4.55 -36.41
N TYR A 230 -14.65 4.01 -37.58
CA TYR A 230 -13.71 4.61 -38.53
C TYR A 230 -14.12 4.33 -39.98
N GLU A 231 -14.11 5.36 -40.80
CA GLU A 231 -14.29 5.28 -42.25
C GLU A 231 -13.27 6.16 -42.97
N ARG A 232 -12.78 5.68 -44.11
CA ARG A 232 -11.86 6.46 -44.95
C ARG A 232 -12.42 6.62 -46.36
N CYS A 233 -12.57 7.87 -46.78
CA CYS A 233 -12.89 8.19 -48.15
C CYS A 233 -11.61 8.28 -48.99
N TYR A 234 -11.28 7.24 -49.75
CA TYR A 234 -10.04 7.17 -50.53
C TYR A 234 -9.92 8.24 -51.62
N SER A 235 -11.04 8.71 -52.19
CA SER A 235 -11.03 9.74 -53.25
C SER A 235 -10.71 11.14 -52.71
N THR A 236 -11.11 11.46 -51.48
CA THR A 236 -10.90 12.78 -50.86
C THR A 236 -9.75 12.78 -49.83
N GLY A 237 -9.37 11.60 -49.34
CA GLY A 237 -8.42 11.42 -48.25
C GLY A 237 -8.97 11.77 -46.87
N VAL A 238 -10.28 12.01 -46.74
CA VAL A 238 -10.93 12.34 -45.46
C VAL A 238 -11.12 11.06 -44.64
N GLU A 239 -10.71 11.13 -43.37
CA GLU A 239 -10.84 10.05 -42.38
C GLU A 239 -11.91 10.48 -41.36
N THR A 240 -13.01 9.72 -41.26
CA THR A 240 -14.10 9.99 -40.31
C THR A 240 -13.96 9.07 -39.12
N VAL A 241 -13.88 9.63 -37.92
CA VAL A 241 -13.82 8.88 -36.65
C VAL A 241 -15.07 9.18 -35.85
N GLY A 242 -15.81 8.14 -35.47
CA GLY A 242 -16.97 8.25 -34.58
C GLY A 242 -16.63 7.86 -33.15
N VAL A 243 -17.03 8.68 -32.18
CA VAL A 243 -17.07 8.30 -30.76
C VAL A 243 -18.52 8.12 -30.35
N HIS A 244 -18.90 6.89 -30.03
CA HIS A 244 -20.28 6.47 -29.75
C HIS A 244 -20.43 6.11 -28.28
N ILE A 245 -21.26 6.85 -27.54
CA ILE A 245 -21.49 6.62 -26.12
C ILE A 245 -22.90 6.10 -25.91
N THR A 246 -23.07 5.03 -25.12
CA THR A 246 -24.38 4.44 -24.83
C THR A 246 -25.40 5.47 -24.29
N ASP A 247 -26.58 5.54 -24.91
CA ASP A 247 -27.64 6.52 -24.60
C ASP A 247 -28.52 6.01 -23.44
N ILE A 248 -27.98 6.06 -22.23
CA ILE A 248 -28.68 5.57 -21.04
C ILE A 248 -29.88 6.42 -20.64
N CYS A 249 -29.93 7.69 -21.08
CA CYS A 249 -31.06 8.58 -20.82
C CYS A 249 -32.36 8.07 -21.47
N GLU A 250 -32.26 7.26 -22.54
CA GLU A 250 -33.42 6.59 -23.13
C GLU A 250 -34.07 5.59 -22.16
N PHE A 251 -33.29 5.00 -21.26
CA PHE A 251 -33.69 3.85 -20.45
C PHE A 251 -33.95 4.20 -18.99
N ILE A 252 -33.14 5.08 -18.39
CA ILE A 252 -33.29 5.50 -16.99
C ILE A 252 -34.56 6.36 -16.79
N GLY A 253 -35.10 6.95 -17.86
CA GLY A 253 -36.29 7.79 -17.82
C GLY A 253 -36.00 9.23 -17.39
N ARG A 254 -37.06 9.99 -17.11
CA ARG A 254 -36.96 11.39 -16.68
C ARG A 254 -36.32 11.50 -15.30
N LYS A 255 -35.73 12.66 -15.00
CA LYS A 255 -35.24 13.00 -13.66
C LYS A 255 -36.31 12.70 -12.60
N GLY A 256 -35.90 12.09 -11.49
CA GLY A 256 -36.79 11.66 -10.42
C GLY A 256 -37.41 10.26 -10.59
N SER A 257 -37.21 9.60 -11.74
CA SER A 257 -37.59 8.18 -11.89
C SER A 257 -36.88 7.32 -10.83
N PRO A 258 -37.41 6.13 -10.47
CA PRO A 258 -36.75 5.32 -9.45
C PRO A 258 -35.31 4.89 -9.81
N LEU A 259 -35.01 4.53 -11.07
CA LEU A 259 -33.62 4.31 -11.53
C LEU A 259 -32.76 5.57 -11.42
N ASP A 260 -33.29 6.75 -11.77
CA ASP A 260 -32.55 8.02 -11.65
C ASP A 260 -32.25 8.35 -10.18
N ARG A 261 -33.21 8.15 -9.27
CA ARG A 261 -33.01 8.36 -7.82
C ARG A 261 -31.93 7.44 -7.28
N VAL A 262 -31.89 6.19 -7.73
CA VAL A 262 -30.84 5.22 -7.36
C VAL A 262 -29.48 5.67 -7.89
N ALA A 263 -29.40 6.07 -9.15
CA ALA A 263 -28.17 6.54 -9.77
C ALA A 263 -27.66 7.83 -9.10
N ARG A 264 -28.54 8.82 -8.86
CA ARG A 264 -28.24 10.07 -8.16
C ARG A 264 -27.79 9.82 -6.72
N GLY A 265 -28.41 8.88 -6.01
CA GLY A 265 -28.03 8.53 -4.64
C GLY A 265 -26.64 7.89 -4.53
N ARG A 266 -26.12 7.32 -5.63
CA ARG A 266 -24.77 6.74 -5.71
C ARG A 266 -23.73 7.65 -6.35
N LEU A 267 -24.14 8.49 -7.29
CA LEU A 267 -23.33 9.41 -8.11
C LEU A 267 -22.30 8.76 -9.04
N ARG A 268 -21.64 7.66 -8.66
CA ARG A 268 -20.72 6.91 -9.52
C ARG A 268 -20.59 5.44 -9.13
N THR A 269 -20.10 4.62 -10.04
CA THR A 269 -19.61 3.27 -9.74
C THR A 269 -18.30 3.36 -8.99
N ILE A 270 -18.15 2.52 -7.95
CA ILE A 270 -16.92 2.37 -7.17
C ILE A 270 -16.28 1.05 -7.56
N TYR A 271 -15.08 1.13 -8.16
CA TYR A 271 -14.28 -0.03 -8.51
C TYR A 271 -13.32 -0.33 -7.36
N PRO A 272 -13.32 -1.55 -6.80
CA PRO A 272 -12.24 -1.97 -5.92
C PRO A 272 -10.93 -2.02 -6.71
N PRO A 273 -9.77 -1.76 -6.08
CA PRO A 273 -8.52 -1.83 -6.80
C PRO A 273 -8.19 -3.26 -7.21
N LYS A 274 -7.45 -3.40 -8.32
CA LYS A 274 -6.99 -4.70 -8.81
C LYS A 274 -5.87 -5.23 -7.91
N VAL A 275 -6.08 -6.38 -7.27
CA VAL A 275 -5.09 -7.02 -6.38
C VAL A 275 -4.44 -8.21 -7.07
N GLY A 276 -3.42 -7.93 -7.88
CA GLY A 276 -2.59 -8.94 -8.54
C GLY A 276 -3.40 -9.82 -9.51
N LYS A 277 -2.82 -10.98 -9.89
CA LYS A 277 -3.46 -11.97 -10.77
C LYS A 277 -4.50 -12.86 -10.08
N SER A 278 -4.94 -12.53 -8.86
CA SER A 278 -5.88 -13.38 -8.10
C SER A 278 -7.27 -13.40 -8.75
N LEU A 279 -7.79 -14.60 -8.99
CA LEU A 279 -9.13 -14.91 -9.54
C LEU A 279 -10.29 -14.44 -8.64
N GLN A 280 -10.04 -14.06 -7.39
CA GLN A 280 -11.07 -13.49 -6.51
C GLN A 280 -11.21 -11.98 -6.75
N GLN A 281 -11.79 -11.64 -7.91
CA GLN A 281 -12.11 -10.26 -8.24
C GLN A 281 -13.30 -9.78 -7.40
N VAL A 282 -13.08 -8.79 -6.56
CA VAL A 282 -14.19 -8.14 -5.84
C VAL A 282 -15.05 -7.39 -6.86
N THR A 283 -16.35 -7.66 -6.85
CA THR A 283 -17.28 -7.09 -7.82
C THR A 283 -17.40 -5.58 -7.64
N PRO A 284 -17.41 -4.78 -8.72
CA PRO A 284 -17.66 -3.35 -8.63
C PRO A 284 -19.00 -3.04 -7.95
N ASN A 285 -19.04 -1.94 -7.20
CA ASN A 285 -20.26 -1.43 -6.65
C ASN A 285 -20.88 -0.43 -7.64
N HIS A 286 -21.68 -0.98 -8.56
CA HIS A 286 -22.24 -0.25 -9.69
C HIS A 286 -23.21 0.86 -9.28
N MET A 287 -23.18 1.97 -10.03
CA MET A 287 -24.17 3.05 -9.93
C MET A 287 -25.57 2.58 -10.29
N LEU A 288 -25.67 1.75 -11.34
CA LEU A 288 -26.89 1.15 -11.86
C LEU A 288 -26.95 -0.35 -11.50
N PRO A 289 -28.12 -1.00 -11.59
CA PRO A 289 -28.22 -2.46 -11.45
C PRO A 289 -27.22 -3.18 -12.36
N LYS A 290 -26.52 -4.18 -11.81
CA LYS A 290 -25.43 -4.91 -12.49
C LYS A 290 -25.87 -5.43 -13.86
N THR A 291 -27.04 -6.04 -13.95
CA THR A 291 -27.63 -6.53 -15.21
C THR A 291 -27.74 -5.43 -16.26
N LEU A 292 -28.15 -4.22 -15.88
CA LEU A 292 -28.25 -3.11 -16.82
C LEU A 292 -26.87 -2.61 -17.27
N ALA A 293 -25.93 -2.50 -16.33
CA ALA A 293 -24.60 -1.95 -16.61
C ALA A 293 -23.70 -2.91 -17.41
N GLU A 294 -23.71 -4.21 -17.10
CA GLU A 294 -22.77 -5.18 -17.70
C GLU A 294 -23.32 -5.91 -18.93
N ASP A 295 -24.63 -5.84 -19.20
CA ASP A 295 -25.28 -6.64 -20.26
C ASP A 295 -26.19 -5.76 -21.14
N VAL A 296 -27.27 -5.22 -20.57
CA VAL A 296 -28.33 -4.57 -21.37
C VAL A 296 -27.87 -3.28 -22.06
N LEU A 297 -27.19 -2.40 -21.32
CA LEU A 297 -26.80 -1.07 -21.79
C LEU A 297 -25.35 -1.02 -22.29
N SER A 298 -24.57 -2.05 -21.99
CA SER A 298 -23.19 -2.20 -22.44
C SER A 298 -23.13 -2.35 -23.97
N LEU A 299 -22.12 -1.75 -24.60
CA LEU A 299 -21.90 -1.80 -26.05
C LEU A 299 -21.27 -3.13 -26.49
N GLY A 300 -21.93 -4.24 -26.17
CA GLY A 300 -21.50 -5.60 -26.49
C GLY A 300 -21.38 -5.89 -27.99
N GLU A 301 -20.48 -6.82 -28.31
CA GLU A 301 -20.24 -7.30 -29.68
C GLU A 301 -21.53 -7.87 -30.31
N GLY A 302 -21.76 -7.54 -31.58
CA GLY A 302 -22.87 -8.05 -32.39
C GLY A 302 -24.25 -7.50 -32.02
N SER A 303 -24.36 -6.64 -31.01
CA SER A 303 -25.64 -6.13 -30.51
C SER A 303 -25.92 -4.71 -30.99
N ASP A 304 -27.11 -4.47 -31.52
CA ASP A 304 -27.60 -3.11 -31.79
C ASP A 304 -27.74 -2.35 -30.46
N ARG A 305 -27.33 -1.09 -30.42
CA ARG A 305 -27.39 -0.21 -29.24
C ARG A 305 -27.68 1.24 -29.64
N PHE A 306 -28.44 1.94 -28.80
CA PHE A 306 -28.64 3.38 -28.93
C PHE A 306 -27.44 4.14 -28.37
N CYS A 307 -26.91 5.05 -29.17
CA CYS A 307 -25.76 5.87 -28.79
C CYS A 307 -26.02 7.35 -29.02
N LEU A 308 -25.37 8.19 -28.22
CA LEU A 308 -25.09 9.59 -28.49
C LEU A 308 -23.68 9.65 -29.09
N SER A 309 -23.57 10.21 -30.29
CA SER A 309 -22.36 10.08 -31.10
C SER A 309 -21.79 11.44 -31.48
N VAL A 310 -20.46 11.51 -31.47
CA VAL A 310 -19.67 12.66 -31.93
C VAL A 310 -18.82 12.19 -33.10
N LEU A 311 -19.02 12.77 -34.29
CA LEU A 311 -18.29 12.40 -35.51
C LEU A 311 -17.26 13.47 -35.85
N PHE A 312 -16.03 13.04 -36.07
CA PHE A 312 -14.89 13.90 -36.40
C PHE A 312 -14.41 13.60 -37.81
N LYS A 313 -14.29 14.63 -38.66
CA LYS A 313 -13.73 14.49 -40.01
C LYS A 313 -12.32 15.06 -40.04
N PHE A 314 -11.34 14.19 -40.19
CA PHE A 314 -9.92 14.52 -40.24
C PHE A 314 -9.41 14.57 -41.67
N LYS A 315 -8.48 15.50 -41.91
CA LYS A 315 -7.74 15.64 -43.16
C LYS A 315 -6.28 15.95 -42.85
N ARG A 316 -5.37 15.24 -43.53
CA ARG A 316 -3.94 15.50 -43.44
C ARG A 316 -3.58 16.73 -44.27
N ASP A 317 -2.77 17.63 -43.72
CA ASP A 317 -2.25 18.80 -44.44
C ASP A 317 -1.35 18.35 -45.60
N LYS A 318 -1.49 19.02 -46.76
CA LYS A 318 -0.71 18.74 -47.97
C LYS A 318 0.76 19.17 -47.82
N LYS A 319 1.07 20.12 -46.93
CA LYS A 319 2.44 20.64 -46.73
C LYS A 319 3.23 19.91 -45.64
N SER A 320 2.53 19.29 -44.69
CA SER A 320 3.14 18.48 -43.63
C SER A 320 2.18 17.37 -43.24
N SER A 321 2.55 16.12 -43.50
CA SER A 321 1.78 14.94 -43.09
C SER A 321 1.62 14.83 -41.56
N ALA A 322 2.39 15.59 -40.78
CA ALA A 322 2.28 15.68 -39.33
C ALA A 322 1.19 16.66 -38.85
N ASN A 323 0.70 17.56 -39.71
CA ASN A 323 -0.36 18.50 -39.36
C ASN A 323 -1.74 17.92 -39.67
N LEU A 324 -2.48 17.63 -38.60
CA LEU A 324 -3.85 17.12 -38.68
C LEU A 324 -4.85 18.29 -38.59
N LEU A 325 -5.67 18.46 -39.63
CA LEU A 325 -6.79 19.40 -39.66
C LEU A 325 -8.08 18.62 -39.47
N TRP A 326 -9.08 19.23 -38.84
CA TRP A 326 -10.41 18.65 -38.71
C TRP A 326 -11.49 19.73 -38.68
N GLU A 327 -12.67 19.38 -39.18
CA GLU A 327 -13.85 20.25 -39.27
C GLU A 327 -14.60 20.31 -37.93
N HIS A 328 -15.59 21.20 -37.80
CA HIS A 328 -16.47 21.17 -36.63
C HIS A 328 -17.12 19.77 -36.47
N PRO A 329 -17.19 19.25 -35.23
CA PRO A 329 -17.71 17.93 -34.99
C PRO A 329 -19.22 17.87 -35.24
N GLU A 330 -19.71 16.73 -35.72
CA GLU A 330 -21.14 16.49 -35.87
C GLU A 330 -21.69 15.71 -34.68
N PHE A 331 -22.87 16.10 -34.20
CA PHE A 331 -23.51 15.54 -33.02
C PHE A 331 -24.82 14.84 -33.39
N HIS A 332 -24.94 13.54 -33.12
CA HIS A 332 -26.07 12.72 -33.57
C HIS A 332 -26.59 11.78 -32.49
N GLN A 333 -27.90 11.50 -32.52
CA GLN A 333 -28.45 10.29 -31.92
C GLN A 333 -28.37 9.17 -32.96
N THR A 334 -27.78 8.04 -32.59
CA THR A 334 -27.42 6.96 -33.53
C THR A 334 -27.87 5.59 -33.04
N VAL A 335 -27.96 4.63 -33.97
CA VAL A 335 -27.96 3.18 -33.66
C VAL A 335 -26.65 2.60 -34.17
N VAL A 336 -25.91 1.94 -33.28
CA VAL A 336 -24.58 1.38 -33.54
C VAL A 336 -24.62 -0.12 -33.23
N ARG A 337 -23.82 -0.90 -33.96
CA ARG A 337 -23.56 -2.30 -33.68
C ARG A 337 -22.05 -2.47 -33.61
N SER A 338 -21.51 -2.88 -32.48
CA SER A 338 -20.08 -3.15 -32.36
C SER A 338 -19.75 -4.44 -33.10
N ASP A 339 -18.81 -4.40 -34.05
CA ASP A 339 -18.38 -5.56 -34.82
C ASP A 339 -17.45 -6.46 -34.00
N LEU A 340 -16.63 -5.87 -33.14
CA LEU A 340 -15.63 -6.60 -32.36
C LEU A 340 -15.36 -5.95 -31.00
N ARG A 341 -15.31 -6.79 -29.94
CA ARG A 341 -14.77 -6.40 -28.63
C ARG A 341 -13.29 -6.71 -28.56
N LEU A 342 -12.47 -5.67 -28.39
CA LEU A 342 -11.01 -5.75 -28.35
C LEU A 342 -10.46 -5.49 -26.95
N ASN A 343 -9.39 -6.18 -26.59
CA ASN A 343 -8.66 -5.94 -25.34
C ASN A 343 -7.47 -5.02 -25.59
N LYS A 344 -7.18 -4.13 -24.62
CA LYS A 344 -6.04 -3.21 -24.70
C LYS A 344 -4.69 -3.91 -24.83
N ILE A 345 -4.51 -5.05 -24.17
CA ILE A 345 -3.26 -5.82 -24.18
C ILE A 345 -3.00 -6.38 -25.58
N ASP A 346 -4.05 -6.83 -26.25
CA ASP A 346 -3.94 -7.49 -27.55
C ASP A 346 -3.82 -6.46 -28.68
N VAL A 347 -4.47 -5.29 -28.55
CA VAL A 347 -4.34 -4.17 -29.53
C VAL A 347 -2.93 -3.56 -29.50
N GLN A 348 -2.29 -3.52 -28.32
CA GLN A 348 -0.96 -2.93 -28.15
C GLN A 348 0.10 -3.39 -29.18
N PRO A 349 0.36 -4.70 -29.39
CA PRO A 349 1.33 -5.16 -30.39
C PRO A 349 0.93 -4.84 -31.84
N VAL A 350 -0.38 -4.69 -32.14
CA VAL A 350 -0.87 -4.30 -33.47
C VAL A 350 -0.48 -2.86 -33.81
N LEU A 351 -0.53 -1.97 -32.81
CA LEU A 351 -0.12 -0.56 -32.95
C LEU A 351 1.40 -0.40 -33.11
N LEU A 352 2.19 -1.34 -32.59
CA LEU A 352 3.66 -1.29 -32.59
C LEU A 352 4.31 -2.06 -33.76
N GLU A 353 3.51 -2.67 -34.64
CA GLU A 353 3.98 -3.44 -35.80
C GLU A 353 4.90 -4.63 -35.44
N THR A 354 4.71 -5.23 -34.27
CA THR A 354 5.51 -6.40 -33.86
C THR A 354 5.02 -7.69 -34.54
N GLU A 355 5.94 -8.57 -34.97
CA GLU A 355 5.64 -9.84 -35.68
C GLU A 355 4.67 -10.76 -34.90
N ARG A 356 4.58 -10.61 -33.57
CA ARG A 356 3.64 -11.35 -32.69
C ARG A 356 2.15 -10.97 -32.88
N SER A 357 1.85 -10.01 -33.76
CA SER A 357 0.50 -9.45 -33.96
C SER A 357 -0.50 -10.41 -34.62
N ALA A 358 -0.03 -11.44 -35.35
CA ALA A 358 -0.90 -12.36 -36.09
C ALA A 358 -1.49 -13.49 -35.23
N ASP A 359 -0.75 -14.01 -34.25
CA ASP A 359 -1.16 -15.24 -33.55
C ASP A 359 -2.22 -15.02 -32.45
N SER A 360 -2.29 -13.82 -31.87
CA SER A 360 -3.11 -13.57 -30.66
C SER A 360 -4.61 -13.44 -30.92
N PHE A 361 -5.01 -13.13 -32.15
CA PHE A 361 -6.42 -12.92 -32.52
C PHE A 361 -6.97 -13.97 -33.50
N GLY A 362 -6.12 -14.89 -33.98
CA GLY A 362 -6.48 -15.83 -35.04
C GLY A 362 -7.10 -15.14 -36.25
N ASP A 363 -8.11 -15.78 -36.86
CA ASP A 363 -8.79 -15.28 -38.07
C ASP A 363 -9.71 -14.06 -37.84
N ARG A 364 -9.85 -13.55 -36.60
CA ARG A 364 -10.81 -12.47 -36.27
C ARG A 364 -10.31 -11.06 -36.62
N LEU A 365 -9.00 -10.84 -36.72
CA LEU A 365 -8.43 -9.55 -37.14
C LEU A 365 -8.22 -9.53 -38.65
N THR A 366 -9.19 -8.98 -39.38
CA THR A 366 -9.03 -8.72 -40.81
C THR A 366 -7.98 -7.62 -41.05
N PRO A 367 -7.36 -7.57 -42.25
CA PRO A 367 -6.46 -6.47 -42.63
C PRO A 367 -7.10 -5.08 -42.46
N ASP A 368 -8.42 -4.98 -42.65
CA ASP A 368 -9.18 -3.74 -42.47
C ASP A 368 -9.18 -3.28 -41.01
N PHE A 369 -9.34 -4.19 -40.03
CA PHE A 369 -9.22 -3.85 -38.61
C PHE A 369 -7.82 -3.39 -38.23
N VAL A 370 -6.78 -4.05 -38.74
CA VAL A 370 -5.39 -3.65 -38.48
C VAL A 370 -5.12 -2.25 -39.04
N SER A 371 -5.56 -2.00 -40.27
CA SER A 371 -5.47 -0.69 -40.92
C SER A 371 -6.22 0.38 -40.11
N MET A 372 -7.44 0.08 -39.67
CA MET A 372 -8.26 0.94 -38.83
C MET A 372 -7.53 1.32 -37.53
N LEU A 373 -7.05 0.33 -36.77
CA LEU A 373 -6.40 0.56 -35.47
C LEU A 373 -5.13 1.41 -35.62
N ARG A 374 -4.36 1.19 -36.69
CA ARG A 374 -3.16 2.00 -37.00
C ARG A 374 -3.52 3.43 -37.37
N SER A 375 -4.55 3.64 -38.19
CA SER A 375 -5.03 4.99 -38.53
C SER A 375 -5.56 5.73 -37.30
N LEU A 376 -6.32 5.05 -36.42
CA LEU A 376 -6.80 5.63 -35.17
C LEU A 376 -5.64 6.00 -34.24
N TRP A 377 -4.62 5.14 -34.13
CA TRP A 377 -3.42 5.45 -33.36
C TRP A 377 -2.66 6.65 -33.93
N ASP A 378 -2.47 6.71 -35.25
CA ASP A 378 -1.84 7.85 -35.92
C ASP A 378 -2.56 9.18 -35.59
N ILE A 379 -3.88 9.19 -35.71
CA ILE A 379 -4.72 10.35 -35.39
C ILE A 379 -4.55 10.73 -33.91
N ALA A 380 -4.72 9.77 -33.00
CA ALA A 380 -4.60 10.01 -31.57
C ALA A 380 -3.19 10.49 -31.17
N ARG A 381 -2.13 9.90 -31.74
CA ARG A 381 -0.74 10.31 -31.54
C ARG A 381 -0.52 11.76 -31.97
N CYS A 382 -1.04 12.17 -33.13
CA CYS A 382 -0.97 13.55 -33.60
C CYS A 382 -1.72 14.52 -32.67
N LEU A 383 -2.94 14.17 -32.26
CA LEU A 383 -3.71 14.95 -31.28
C LEU A 383 -2.96 15.10 -29.96
N ARG A 384 -2.39 14.00 -29.47
CA ARG A 384 -1.60 13.96 -28.23
C ARG A 384 -0.37 14.85 -28.31
N LEU A 385 0.42 14.74 -29.38
CA LEU A 385 1.61 15.57 -29.59
C LEU A 385 1.25 17.05 -29.71
N LYS A 386 0.15 17.38 -30.39
CA LYS A 386 -0.34 18.76 -30.48
C LYS A 386 -0.76 19.32 -29.11
N ARG A 387 -1.39 18.50 -28.27
CA ARG A 387 -1.91 18.89 -26.94
C ARG A 387 -0.81 18.92 -25.86
N LEU A 388 0.11 17.97 -25.88
CA LEU A 388 1.07 17.71 -24.80
C LEU A 388 2.52 18.01 -25.17
N GLY A 389 2.87 18.05 -26.45
CA GLY A 389 4.25 18.18 -26.91
C GLY A 389 5.15 17.12 -26.29
N GLU A 390 6.27 17.55 -25.70
CA GLU A 390 7.23 16.68 -25.00
C GLU A 390 6.62 15.91 -23.81
N ALA A 391 5.48 16.33 -23.26
CA ALA A 391 4.79 15.64 -22.17
C ALA A 391 3.92 14.47 -22.64
N GLY A 392 3.79 14.25 -23.96
CA GLY A 392 2.89 13.24 -24.53
C GLY A 392 3.25 11.79 -24.18
N PHE A 393 4.50 11.51 -23.83
CA PHE A 393 5.00 10.14 -23.65
C PHE A 393 5.33 9.78 -22.20
N GLN A 394 4.73 10.52 -21.27
CA GLN A 394 4.81 10.21 -19.84
C GLN A 394 3.76 9.16 -19.47
N LEU A 395 4.18 8.03 -18.90
CA LEU A 395 3.26 7.04 -18.34
C LEU A 395 2.46 7.64 -17.19
N GLN A 396 1.24 7.13 -16.99
CA GLN A 396 0.49 7.44 -15.80
C GLN A 396 0.98 6.58 -14.63
N ASP A 397 0.82 7.07 -13.41
CA ASP A 397 1.24 6.34 -12.20
C ASP A 397 0.52 4.98 -12.05
N ASP A 398 -0.65 4.83 -12.68
CA ASP A 398 -1.46 3.60 -12.70
C ASP A 398 -1.03 2.59 -13.79
N ASP A 399 -0.20 2.98 -14.76
CA ASP A 399 0.32 2.10 -15.82
C ASP A 399 1.46 1.18 -15.34
N PHE A 400 1.84 1.29 -14.07
CA PHE A 400 2.70 0.33 -13.41
C PHE A 400 1.92 -0.92 -13.06
N CYS A 401 2.19 -2.01 -13.78
CA CYS A 401 1.95 -3.33 -13.24
C CYS A 401 2.85 -3.47 -12.01
N ASP A 402 2.25 -3.47 -10.81
CA ASP A 402 2.90 -3.81 -9.55
C ASP A 402 3.34 -5.29 -9.48
N ASP A 403 3.33 -5.99 -10.62
CA ASP A 403 3.63 -7.40 -10.71
C ASP A 403 5.05 -7.60 -11.23
N ASP A 404 5.73 -8.54 -10.56
CA ASP A 404 6.95 -9.22 -10.98
C ASP A 404 6.75 -9.90 -12.34
N ASP A 405 6.56 -9.13 -13.40
CA ASP A 405 6.66 -9.66 -14.74
C ASP A 405 8.13 -9.92 -15.02
N GLU A 406 8.46 -11.21 -15.10
CA GLU A 406 9.79 -11.82 -15.28
C GLU A 406 10.66 -11.20 -16.41
N GLN A 407 10.12 -10.27 -17.23
CA GLN A 407 10.81 -9.61 -18.34
C GLN A 407 10.88 -8.07 -18.27
N GLY A 408 10.46 -7.41 -17.18
CA GLY A 408 10.60 -5.97 -17.01
C GLY A 408 9.85 -5.14 -18.07
N ALA A 409 8.67 -5.59 -18.50
CA ALA A 409 7.82 -4.86 -19.44
C ALA A 409 7.27 -3.58 -18.80
N ILE A 410 7.30 -2.46 -19.54
CA ILE A 410 6.80 -1.16 -19.08
C ILE A 410 5.70 -0.66 -20.03
N GLY A 411 4.65 -0.06 -19.48
CA GLY A 411 3.55 0.50 -20.26
C GLY A 411 2.88 -0.52 -21.16
N ARG A 412 2.45 -1.66 -20.62
CA ARG A 412 1.87 -2.79 -21.38
C ARG A 412 0.71 -2.43 -22.30
N THR A 413 0.01 -1.35 -22.00
CA THR A 413 -1.15 -0.87 -22.75
C THR A 413 -1.02 0.62 -23.06
N PHE A 414 0.19 1.18 -23.07
CA PHE A 414 0.42 2.62 -23.09
C PHE A 414 -0.17 3.31 -24.33
N GLU A 415 0.25 2.93 -25.53
CA GLU A 415 -0.23 3.52 -26.80
C GLU A 415 -1.72 3.28 -26.97
N THR A 416 -2.20 2.07 -26.64
CA THR A 416 -3.63 1.77 -26.71
C THR A 416 -4.43 2.63 -25.73
N SER A 417 -3.91 2.87 -24.53
CA SER A 417 -4.57 3.75 -23.55
C SER A 417 -4.53 5.20 -23.99
N CYS A 418 -3.43 5.65 -24.60
CA CYS A 418 -3.32 6.98 -25.19
C CYS A 418 -4.31 7.17 -26.35
N LEU A 419 -4.50 6.15 -27.20
CA LEU A 419 -5.48 6.15 -28.29
C LEU A 419 -6.87 6.47 -27.76
N ILE A 420 -7.33 5.69 -26.77
CA ILE A 420 -8.66 5.87 -26.18
C ILE A 420 -8.73 7.19 -25.41
N GLU A 421 -7.71 7.51 -24.61
CA GLU A 421 -7.67 8.76 -23.83
C GLU A 421 -7.86 9.99 -24.71
N GLU A 422 -7.14 10.13 -25.83
CA GLU A 422 -7.24 11.32 -26.68
C GLU A 422 -8.60 11.43 -27.37
N LEU A 423 -9.17 10.33 -27.85
CA LEU A 423 -10.49 10.35 -28.47
C LEU A 423 -11.58 10.73 -27.46
N MET A 424 -11.50 10.21 -26.23
CA MET A 424 -12.43 10.58 -25.16
C MET A 424 -12.24 12.03 -24.69
N VAL A 425 -10.99 12.51 -24.59
CA VAL A 425 -10.70 13.92 -24.27
C VAL A 425 -11.28 14.84 -25.34
N LEU A 426 -11.11 14.51 -26.62
CA LEU A 426 -11.64 15.29 -27.74
C LEU A 426 -13.18 15.31 -27.74
N ALA A 427 -13.84 14.17 -27.50
CA ALA A 427 -15.30 14.10 -27.39
C ALA A 427 -15.83 14.92 -26.22
N ASN A 428 -15.23 14.76 -25.03
CA ASN A 428 -15.59 15.52 -23.83
C ASN A 428 -15.43 17.04 -24.02
N LEU A 429 -14.33 17.48 -24.64
CA LEU A 429 -14.13 18.89 -24.97
C LEU A 429 -15.20 19.40 -25.94
N SER A 430 -15.39 18.67 -27.05
CA SER A 430 -16.27 19.09 -28.14
C SER A 430 -17.72 19.22 -27.68
N VAL A 431 -18.20 18.24 -26.89
CA VAL A 431 -19.54 18.29 -26.30
C VAL A 431 -19.68 19.45 -25.32
N GLY A 432 -18.68 19.67 -24.47
CA GLY A 432 -18.73 20.77 -23.49
C GLY A 432 -18.72 22.15 -24.13
N GLN A 433 -17.90 22.36 -25.17
CA GLN A 433 -17.88 23.59 -25.97
C GLN A 433 -19.21 23.81 -26.70
N TRP A 434 -19.72 22.78 -27.37
CA TRP A 434 -20.99 22.86 -28.08
C TRP A 434 -22.16 23.16 -27.15
N LEU A 435 -22.25 22.49 -25.99
CA LEU A 435 -23.31 22.77 -25.01
C LEU A 435 -23.22 24.20 -24.43
N ALA A 436 -22.01 24.73 -24.27
CA ALA A 436 -21.81 26.12 -23.88
C ALA A 436 -22.30 27.09 -24.97
N GLU A 437 -22.02 26.81 -26.25
CA GLU A 437 -22.53 27.58 -27.40
C GLU A 437 -24.06 27.53 -27.47
N GLN A 438 -24.66 26.36 -27.18
CA GLN A 438 -26.11 26.18 -27.09
C GLN A 438 -26.71 26.76 -25.80
N GLN A 439 -25.90 27.36 -24.93
CA GLN A 439 -26.29 27.92 -23.62
C GLN A 439 -27.09 26.91 -22.78
N ARG A 440 -26.60 25.67 -22.73
CA ARG A 440 -27.22 24.61 -21.92
C ARG A 440 -26.50 24.49 -20.58
N PRO A 441 -27.19 24.71 -19.44
CA PRO A 441 -26.58 24.56 -18.14
C PRO A 441 -26.26 23.10 -17.85
N VAL A 442 -25.00 22.82 -17.50
CA VAL A 442 -24.49 21.48 -17.18
C VAL A 442 -23.48 21.53 -16.04
N VAL A 443 -22.97 20.37 -15.66
CA VAL A 443 -21.82 20.24 -14.76
C VAL A 443 -20.54 20.14 -15.59
N ALA A 444 -19.65 21.11 -15.43
CA ALA A 444 -18.30 21.09 -15.99
C ALA A 444 -17.32 20.44 -15.02
N ARG A 445 -16.26 19.86 -15.58
CA ARG A 445 -15.10 19.35 -14.84
C ARG A 445 -14.00 20.40 -14.90
N VAL A 446 -13.79 21.07 -13.77
CA VAL A 446 -12.92 22.24 -13.66
C VAL A 446 -11.75 21.93 -12.74
N GLN A 447 -10.66 22.67 -12.90
CA GLN A 447 -9.50 22.56 -12.03
C GLN A 447 -8.81 23.91 -11.95
N ASP A 448 -8.76 24.45 -10.74
CA ASP A 448 -8.14 25.74 -10.46
C ASP A 448 -6.61 25.66 -10.55
N GLU A 449 -6.01 26.82 -10.80
CA GLU A 449 -4.55 27.00 -10.76
C GLU A 449 -4.00 26.81 -9.34
N PRO A 450 -2.77 26.28 -9.18
CA PRO A 450 -2.07 26.33 -7.90
C PRO A 450 -1.83 27.79 -7.47
N ARG A 451 -1.70 28.03 -6.15
CA ARG A 451 -1.50 29.39 -5.65
C ARG A 451 -0.12 29.92 -6.06
N PRO A 452 0.01 31.16 -6.56
CA PRO A 452 1.30 31.69 -7.02
C PRO A 452 2.44 31.60 -6.01
N ALA A 453 2.17 31.86 -4.72
CA ALA A 453 3.17 31.75 -3.65
C ALA A 453 3.70 30.32 -3.45
N GLU A 454 2.82 29.31 -3.56
CA GLU A 454 3.19 27.90 -3.46
C GLU A 454 4.04 27.46 -4.66
N VAL A 455 3.71 27.96 -5.86
CA VAL A 455 4.49 27.72 -7.09
C VAL A 455 5.88 28.33 -7.00
N GLN A 456 6.01 29.57 -6.49
CA GLN A 456 7.32 30.21 -6.31
C GLN A 456 8.20 29.46 -5.31
N ASN A 457 7.62 29.01 -4.19
CA ASN A 457 8.34 28.17 -3.21
C ASN A 457 8.81 26.85 -3.84
N TRP A 458 7.93 26.20 -4.61
CA TRP A 458 8.27 24.98 -5.34
C TRP A 458 9.39 25.20 -6.35
N LEU A 459 9.36 26.29 -7.12
CA LEU A 459 10.40 26.67 -8.07
C LEU A 459 11.75 26.90 -7.39
N GLY A 460 11.75 27.55 -6.22
CA GLY A 460 12.97 27.75 -5.42
C GLY A 460 13.63 26.44 -5.01
N LYS A 461 12.86 25.37 -4.76
CA LYS A 461 13.36 24.05 -4.35
C LYS A 461 13.72 23.15 -5.52
N PHE A 462 12.86 23.07 -6.54
CA PHE A 462 12.94 22.05 -7.61
C PHE A 462 13.14 22.64 -9.01
N GLY A 463 13.24 23.96 -9.14
CA GLY A 463 13.47 24.64 -10.41
C GLY A 463 14.57 23.99 -11.27
N PRO A 464 15.72 23.57 -10.71
CA PRO A 464 16.76 22.91 -11.48
C PRO A 464 16.34 21.60 -12.16
N THR A 465 15.42 20.84 -11.55
CA THR A 465 14.94 19.57 -12.10
C THR A 465 14.00 19.75 -13.30
N LEU A 466 13.47 20.96 -13.50
CA LEU A 466 12.46 21.24 -14.53
C LEU A 466 12.91 20.89 -15.95
N VAL A 467 14.21 20.96 -16.24
CA VAL A 467 14.78 20.61 -17.56
C VAL A 467 14.39 19.20 -18.01
N HIS A 468 14.13 18.30 -17.06
CA HIS A 468 13.72 16.92 -17.32
C HIS A 468 12.21 16.69 -17.28
N MET A 469 11.42 17.66 -16.85
CA MET A 469 9.99 17.50 -16.50
C MET A 469 9.08 18.25 -17.48
N PRO A 470 8.95 17.80 -18.75
CA PRO A 470 8.21 18.53 -19.79
C PRO A 470 6.74 18.78 -19.42
N ARG A 471 6.11 17.86 -18.67
CA ARG A 471 4.75 18.06 -18.15
C ARG A 471 4.64 19.28 -17.26
N LEU A 472 5.58 19.46 -16.31
CA LEU A 472 5.58 20.62 -15.43
C LEU A 472 5.98 21.89 -16.17
N GLN A 473 6.93 21.82 -17.11
CA GLN A 473 7.24 22.97 -17.96
C GLN A 473 5.99 23.48 -18.70
N ARG A 474 5.16 22.58 -19.21
CA ARG A 474 3.89 22.91 -19.87
C ARG A 474 2.90 23.55 -18.90
N ASP A 475 2.71 22.95 -17.72
CA ASP A 475 1.78 23.48 -16.70
C ASP A 475 2.21 24.88 -16.22
N LEU A 476 3.51 25.09 -15.98
CA LEU A 476 4.08 26.37 -15.55
C LEU A 476 3.97 27.47 -16.62
N ARG A 477 4.14 27.15 -17.90
CA ARG A 477 3.90 28.11 -19.01
C ARG A 477 2.47 28.65 -18.99
N GLY A 478 1.50 27.84 -18.53
CA GLY A 478 0.12 28.26 -18.33
C GLY A 478 -0.06 29.31 -17.23
N LEU A 479 0.81 29.32 -16.21
CA LEU A 479 0.70 30.19 -15.03
C LEU A 479 1.34 31.57 -15.20
N ARG A 480 1.86 31.90 -16.40
CA ARG A 480 2.60 33.14 -16.67
C ARG A 480 3.76 33.39 -15.69
N VAL A 481 4.35 32.32 -15.14
CA VAL A 481 5.52 32.40 -14.25
C VAL A 481 6.79 32.26 -15.09
N SER A 482 7.78 33.13 -14.84
CA SER A 482 9.10 33.01 -15.46
C SER A 482 9.93 31.92 -14.79
N PHE A 483 10.53 31.04 -15.58
CA PHE A 483 11.49 30.03 -15.12
C PHE A 483 12.58 29.82 -16.18
N SER A 484 13.78 29.50 -15.73
CA SER A 484 14.91 29.15 -16.60
C SER A 484 15.24 27.66 -16.48
N LEU A 485 15.50 27.01 -17.61
CA LEU A 485 16.04 25.67 -17.61
C LEU A 485 17.56 25.75 -17.38
N CYS A 486 18.07 25.04 -16.38
CA CYS A 486 19.51 24.92 -16.13
C CYS A 486 19.98 23.49 -16.33
N LYS A 487 21.30 23.31 -16.48
CA LYS A 487 21.90 21.98 -16.51
C LYS A 487 21.73 21.31 -15.15
N PHE A 488 21.10 20.15 -15.12
CA PHE A 488 20.88 19.37 -13.91
C PHE A 488 21.05 17.89 -14.22
N PRO A 489 21.99 17.18 -13.58
CA PRO A 489 22.20 15.75 -13.83
C PRO A 489 20.92 14.92 -13.63
N LEU A 490 20.67 13.96 -14.51
CA LEU A 490 19.57 13.02 -14.34
C LEU A 490 20.04 11.84 -13.48
N SER A 491 19.26 11.50 -12.45
CA SER A 491 19.48 10.31 -11.61
C SER A 491 18.62 9.15 -12.11
N LEU A 492 19.27 8.09 -12.60
CA LEU A 492 18.64 6.84 -13.01
C LEU A 492 18.83 5.78 -11.94
N SER A 493 17.81 4.98 -11.63
CA SER A 493 18.05 3.76 -10.83
C SER A 493 19.07 2.88 -11.55
N ARG A 494 19.93 2.19 -10.82
CA ARG A 494 20.96 1.33 -11.44
C ARG A 494 20.31 0.27 -12.35
N ALA A 495 19.20 -0.30 -11.90
CA ALA A 495 18.40 -1.24 -12.69
C ALA A 495 17.87 -0.64 -14.01
N ASP A 496 17.39 0.61 -14.00
CA ASP A 496 16.93 1.27 -15.23
C ASP A 496 18.09 1.61 -16.17
N TYR A 497 19.20 2.09 -15.62
CA TYR A 497 20.40 2.35 -16.41
C TYR A 497 20.92 1.08 -17.10
N ASP A 498 21.12 0.00 -16.33
CA ASP A 498 21.60 -1.27 -16.85
C ASP A 498 20.63 -1.86 -17.89
N PHE A 499 19.32 -1.72 -17.67
CA PHE A 499 18.30 -2.11 -18.65
C PHE A 499 18.45 -1.34 -19.96
N ILE A 500 18.57 -0.01 -19.89
CA ILE A 500 18.73 0.83 -21.07
C ILE A 500 20.00 0.43 -21.82
N MET A 501 21.12 0.25 -21.12
CA MET A 501 22.39 -0.14 -21.75
C MET A 501 22.33 -1.52 -22.42
N LYS A 502 21.64 -2.48 -21.79
CA LYS A 502 21.50 -3.84 -22.31
C LYS A 502 20.51 -3.93 -23.47
N TYR A 503 19.40 -3.18 -23.43
CA TYR A 503 18.27 -3.35 -24.34
C TYR A 503 18.02 -2.18 -25.31
N GLN A 504 18.87 -1.14 -25.32
CA GLN A 504 18.78 -0.01 -26.26
C GLN A 504 18.61 -0.42 -27.73
N ILE A 505 19.18 -1.55 -28.15
CA ILE A 505 19.08 -2.06 -29.53
C ILE A 505 17.79 -2.87 -29.73
N GLY A 506 17.44 -3.77 -28.83
CA GLY A 506 16.32 -4.70 -29.03
C GLY A 506 14.95 -4.18 -28.58
N ARG A 507 14.93 -3.17 -27.69
CA ARG A 507 13.71 -2.63 -27.06
C ARG A 507 13.77 -1.10 -26.89
N PRO A 508 13.93 -0.32 -27.98
CA PRO A 508 14.07 1.14 -27.88
C PRO A 508 12.85 1.82 -27.26
N ARG A 509 11.63 1.32 -27.52
CA ARG A 509 10.40 1.78 -26.87
C ARG A 509 10.49 1.78 -25.35
N ASP A 510 10.89 0.66 -24.77
CA ASP A 510 10.93 0.51 -23.31
C ASP A 510 12.03 1.39 -22.70
N CYS A 511 13.12 1.62 -23.42
CA CYS A 511 14.18 2.54 -23.02
C CYS A 511 13.69 4.00 -23.02
N VAL A 512 12.94 4.43 -24.06
CA VAL A 512 12.31 5.75 -24.11
C VAL A 512 11.34 5.91 -22.94
N LEU A 513 10.42 4.96 -22.73
CA LEU A 513 9.42 5.03 -21.66
C LEU A 513 10.05 5.08 -20.25
N ARG A 514 11.19 4.40 -20.03
CA ARG A 514 11.94 4.47 -18.77
C ARG A 514 12.60 5.84 -18.53
N LEU A 515 13.11 6.49 -19.58
CA LEU A 515 13.72 7.82 -19.50
C LEU A 515 12.70 8.96 -19.38
N MET A 516 11.53 8.79 -20.00
CA MET A 516 10.49 9.83 -20.07
C MET A 516 9.60 9.86 -18.81
N HIS A 517 9.74 8.89 -17.91
CA HIS A 517 8.85 8.77 -16.76
C HIS A 517 9.40 9.44 -15.50
N ASP A 518 8.99 10.69 -15.27
CA ASP A 518 9.42 11.52 -14.15
C ASP A 518 9.42 10.79 -12.78
N SER A 519 8.43 9.94 -12.50
CA SER A 519 8.35 9.29 -11.18
C SER A 519 9.38 8.17 -10.97
N ARG A 520 10.10 7.73 -12.02
CA ARG A 520 11.20 6.76 -11.87
C ARG A 520 12.50 7.42 -11.43
N HIS A 521 12.60 8.74 -11.56
CA HIS A 521 13.81 9.49 -11.23
C HIS A 521 13.66 10.13 -9.85
N PRO A 522 14.59 9.88 -8.91
CA PRO A 522 14.47 10.29 -7.51
C PRO A 522 14.10 11.76 -7.29
N HIS A 523 14.88 12.67 -7.85
CA HIS A 523 14.68 14.12 -7.71
C HIS A 523 13.37 14.60 -8.37
N MET A 524 13.03 14.05 -9.54
CA MET A 524 11.80 14.41 -10.26
C MET A 524 10.55 13.84 -9.58
N MET A 525 10.64 12.66 -8.96
CA MET A 525 9.55 12.08 -8.17
C MET A 525 9.23 12.93 -6.95
N LEU A 526 10.25 13.46 -6.25
CA LEU A 526 10.04 14.42 -5.16
C LEU A 526 9.38 15.70 -5.65
N ALA A 527 9.92 16.27 -6.73
CA ALA A 527 9.38 17.46 -7.35
C ALA A 527 7.90 17.27 -7.73
N LEU A 528 7.54 16.15 -8.38
CA LEU A 528 6.15 15.78 -8.67
C LEU A 528 5.31 15.60 -7.42
N SER A 529 5.83 14.93 -6.39
CA SER A 529 5.06 14.69 -5.16
C SER A 529 4.73 15.99 -4.42
N GLU A 530 5.60 16.99 -4.46
CA GLU A 530 5.31 18.31 -3.89
C GLU A 530 4.38 19.11 -4.81
N TRP A 531 4.57 19.04 -6.13
CA TRP A 531 3.69 19.67 -7.11
C TRP A 531 2.23 19.22 -6.95
N PHE A 532 1.99 17.90 -6.84
CA PHE A 532 0.65 17.37 -6.61
C PHE A 532 0.05 17.73 -5.25
N SER A 533 0.87 18.17 -4.29
CA SER A 533 0.36 18.64 -3.00
C SER A 533 -0.11 20.09 -3.00
N ILE A 534 0.40 20.91 -3.93
CA ILE A 534 -0.01 22.32 -4.12
C ILE A 534 -1.02 22.50 -5.25
N THR A 535 -1.13 21.51 -6.15
CA THR A 535 -2.11 21.53 -7.25
C THR A 535 -3.52 21.38 -6.70
N GLN A 536 -4.44 22.23 -7.17
CA GLN A 536 -5.84 22.12 -6.79
C GLN A 536 -6.47 20.86 -7.40
N PRO A 537 -7.29 20.11 -6.63
CA PRO A 537 -7.97 18.94 -7.16
C PRO A 537 -9.00 19.36 -8.21
N ALA A 538 -9.09 18.60 -9.30
CA ALA A 538 -10.19 18.77 -10.25
C ALA A 538 -11.52 18.45 -9.56
N GLN A 539 -12.54 19.24 -9.84
CA GLN A 539 -13.85 19.21 -9.19
C GLN A 539 -14.97 19.44 -10.21
N TYR A 540 -16.20 19.08 -9.84
CA TYR A 540 -17.38 19.45 -10.61
C TYR A 540 -17.89 20.82 -10.19
N ALA A 541 -18.22 21.65 -11.17
CA ALA A 541 -18.82 22.97 -10.98
C ALA A 541 -19.96 23.19 -11.99
N PRO A 542 -21.03 23.91 -11.63
CA PRO A 542 -22.06 24.31 -12.58
C PRO A 542 -21.48 25.31 -13.59
N THR A 543 -21.93 25.26 -14.84
CA THR A 543 -21.47 26.18 -15.90
C THR A 543 -21.98 27.63 -15.77
N ALA A 544 -22.79 27.93 -14.75
CA ALA A 544 -23.48 29.19 -14.46
C ALA A 544 -24.41 29.70 -15.57
N ASP A 545 -25.66 29.97 -15.20
CA ASP A 545 -26.54 30.87 -15.96
C ASP A 545 -26.14 32.31 -15.62
N GLU A 546 -25.81 33.11 -16.64
CA GLU A 546 -25.78 34.59 -16.62
C GLU A 546 -24.68 35.32 -15.80
N ASN A 547 -23.47 35.48 -16.38
CA ASN A 547 -22.75 36.78 -16.36
C ASN A 547 -21.50 36.79 -17.29
N PRO A 548 -21.35 37.73 -18.25
CA PRO A 548 -20.24 37.76 -19.20
C PRO A 548 -18.99 38.49 -18.68
N ALA A 549 -18.65 38.33 -17.39
CA ALA A 549 -17.40 38.88 -16.86
C ALA A 549 -16.23 37.91 -17.10
N GLU A 550 -15.04 38.46 -17.33
CA GLU A 550 -13.76 37.74 -17.51
C GLU A 550 -13.46 36.73 -16.37
N GLU A 551 -14.04 36.96 -15.20
CA GLU A 551 -13.97 36.12 -14.01
C GLU A 551 -14.81 34.83 -14.09
N ALA A 552 -15.90 34.81 -14.86
CA ALA A 552 -16.70 33.61 -15.12
C ALA A 552 -15.98 32.63 -16.07
N ARG A 553 -15.18 33.14 -17.03
CA ARG A 553 -14.35 32.31 -17.92
C ARG A 553 -13.28 31.53 -17.15
N ARG A 554 -12.76 32.10 -16.05
CA ARG A 554 -11.85 31.39 -15.13
C ARG A 554 -12.53 30.23 -14.40
N LYS A 555 -13.83 30.34 -14.07
CA LYS A 555 -14.56 29.30 -13.31
C LYS A 555 -14.79 28.01 -14.08
N VAL A 556 -14.77 28.04 -15.42
CA VAL A 556 -15.02 26.86 -16.28
C VAL A 556 -13.77 26.46 -17.06
N TYR A 557 -12.63 26.43 -16.37
CA TYR A 557 -11.33 26.04 -16.93
C TYR A 557 -10.75 24.84 -16.20
N HIS A 558 -10.08 23.96 -16.95
CA HIS A 558 -9.35 22.82 -16.41
C HIS A 558 -7.85 23.03 -16.58
N PHE A 559 -7.18 23.46 -15.51
CA PHE A 559 -5.76 23.82 -15.50
C PHE A 559 -4.83 22.78 -16.14
N SER A 560 -4.78 21.55 -15.63
CA SER A 560 -3.82 20.54 -16.14
C SER A 560 -4.15 20.00 -17.53
N LEU A 561 -5.38 20.19 -18.03
CA LEU A 561 -5.74 19.84 -19.40
C LEU A 561 -5.54 21.02 -20.37
N GLN A 562 -5.45 22.25 -19.83
CA GLN A 562 -5.43 23.52 -20.56
C GLN A 562 -6.67 23.74 -21.44
N GLN A 563 -7.85 23.41 -20.91
CA GLN A 563 -9.09 23.34 -21.69
C GLN A 563 -10.21 24.09 -20.97
N ALA A 564 -10.97 24.89 -21.74
CA ALA A 564 -12.18 25.56 -21.26
C ALA A 564 -13.42 24.73 -21.59
N ASN A 565 -14.45 24.81 -20.75
CA ASN A 565 -15.72 24.10 -20.93
C ASN A 565 -15.57 22.57 -21.01
N TYR A 566 -14.61 21.98 -20.30
CA TYR A 566 -14.44 20.53 -20.28
C TYR A 566 -15.55 19.87 -19.44
N VAL A 567 -16.19 18.83 -19.97
CA VAL A 567 -17.23 18.05 -19.28
C VAL A 567 -16.86 16.56 -19.23
N HIS A 568 -17.53 15.78 -18.39
CA HIS A 568 -17.51 14.32 -18.53
C HIS A 568 -18.79 13.87 -19.26
N PHE A 569 -18.63 13.25 -20.42
CA PHE A 569 -19.70 12.77 -21.30
C PHE A 569 -19.55 11.27 -21.63
N THR A 570 -18.33 10.75 -21.61
CA THR A 570 -17.98 9.45 -22.20
C THR A 570 -18.19 8.22 -21.31
N SER A 571 -18.80 8.35 -20.12
CA SER A 571 -19.00 7.18 -19.23
C SER A 571 -20.26 7.25 -18.37
N PRO A 572 -21.44 7.36 -19.00
CA PRO A 572 -22.70 7.59 -18.32
C PRO A 572 -23.17 6.40 -17.47
N MET A 573 -22.80 5.15 -17.76
CA MET A 573 -23.20 4.00 -16.94
C MET A 573 -22.56 4.02 -15.55
N ARG A 574 -21.42 4.70 -15.40
CA ARG A 574 -20.61 4.72 -14.17
C ARG A 574 -20.44 6.10 -13.55
N ARG A 575 -20.94 7.18 -14.18
CA ARG A 575 -20.87 8.56 -13.66
C ARG A 575 -22.21 9.28 -13.89
N TYR A 576 -22.84 9.72 -12.81
CA TYR A 576 -24.07 10.52 -12.86
C TYR A 576 -23.90 11.90 -13.53
N PRO A 577 -22.76 12.60 -13.42
CA PRO A 577 -22.51 13.85 -14.16
C PRO A 577 -22.72 13.69 -15.67
N ASP A 578 -22.27 12.58 -16.24
CA ASP A 578 -22.44 12.27 -17.65
C ASP A 578 -23.92 12.09 -18.02
N ILE A 579 -24.77 11.54 -17.13
CA ILE A 579 -26.24 11.49 -17.33
C ILE A 579 -26.80 12.92 -17.48
N VAL A 580 -26.35 13.86 -16.66
CA VAL A 580 -26.79 15.26 -16.74
C VAL A 580 -26.38 15.88 -18.07
N VAL A 581 -25.14 15.65 -18.49
CA VAL A 581 -24.63 16.11 -19.79
C VAL A 581 -25.39 15.46 -20.96
N HIS A 582 -25.69 14.16 -20.88
CA HIS A 582 -26.47 13.43 -21.88
C HIS A 582 -27.89 13.97 -22.03
N ARG A 583 -28.55 14.35 -20.92
CA ARG A 583 -29.87 15.01 -20.97
C ARG A 583 -29.79 16.35 -21.71
N ALA A 584 -28.79 17.17 -21.41
CA ALA A 584 -28.57 18.45 -22.08
C ALA A 584 -28.27 18.26 -23.57
N PHE A 585 -27.43 17.28 -23.91
CA PHE A 585 -27.10 16.89 -25.27
C PHE A 585 -28.35 16.50 -26.08
N ARG A 586 -29.20 15.64 -25.52
CA ARG A 586 -30.46 15.23 -26.16
C ARG A 586 -31.42 16.40 -26.32
N ALA A 587 -31.54 17.28 -25.33
CA ALA A 587 -32.38 18.45 -25.40
C ALA A 587 -31.90 19.43 -26.50
N ALA A 588 -30.58 19.59 -26.64
CA ALA A 588 -29.97 20.40 -27.67
C ALA A 588 -30.19 19.83 -29.08
N ILE A 589 -29.95 18.53 -29.31
CA ILE A 589 -30.20 17.90 -30.62
C ILE A 589 -31.68 18.00 -31.03
N ASN A 590 -32.60 17.81 -30.09
CA ASN A 590 -34.03 17.83 -30.37
C ASN A 590 -34.65 19.24 -30.37
N ASN A 591 -33.82 20.31 -30.36
CA ASN A 591 -34.26 21.71 -30.33
C ASN A 591 -35.31 22.02 -29.24
N GLN A 592 -35.23 21.34 -28.09
CA GLN A 592 -36.16 21.57 -26.98
C GLN A 592 -35.81 22.91 -26.30
N GLN A 593 -36.80 23.67 -25.82
CA GLN A 593 -36.55 24.98 -25.18
C GLN A 593 -35.53 24.88 -24.02
N GLN A 594 -34.79 25.98 -23.78
CA GLN A 594 -33.91 26.12 -22.63
C GLN A 594 -34.71 25.98 -21.32
N GLY A 595 -34.13 25.38 -20.28
CA GLY A 595 -34.80 25.17 -18.98
C GLY A 595 -35.41 23.77 -18.80
N PRO A 596 -36.55 23.61 -18.08
CA PRO A 596 -36.97 22.41 -17.34
C PRO A 596 -37.25 21.14 -18.17
N ALA A 597 -36.96 21.14 -19.48
CA ALA A 597 -36.94 19.94 -20.33
C ALA A 597 -35.92 18.89 -19.85
N THR A 598 -34.79 19.30 -19.26
CA THR A 598 -33.81 18.38 -18.62
C THR A 598 -34.13 18.08 -17.14
N GLY A 599 -34.96 18.93 -16.52
CA GLY A 599 -35.31 18.89 -15.10
C GLY A 599 -34.24 19.47 -14.15
N GLU A 600 -33.13 20.02 -14.64
CA GLU A 600 -32.06 20.58 -13.81
C GLU A 600 -32.19 22.09 -13.62
N THR A 601 -32.14 22.55 -12.37
CA THR A 601 -32.07 23.96 -11.98
C THR A 601 -30.64 24.29 -11.52
N SER A 602 -30.25 25.58 -11.52
CA SER A 602 -28.95 26.02 -11.02
C SER A 602 -28.67 25.52 -9.58
N GLU A 603 -29.67 25.60 -8.70
CA GLU A 603 -29.59 25.06 -7.33
C GLU A 603 -29.35 23.54 -7.32
N SER A 604 -30.12 22.79 -8.12
CA SER A 604 -29.97 21.32 -8.23
C SER A 604 -28.59 20.90 -8.75
N LEU A 605 -27.99 21.70 -9.65
CA LEU A 605 -26.64 21.47 -10.16
C LEU A 605 -25.57 21.79 -9.11
N SER A 606 -25.77 22.85 -8.31
CA SER A 606 -24.88 23.18 -7.20
C SER A 606 -24.85 22.08 -6.14
N ASP A 607 -26.03 21.61 -5.71
CA ASP A 607 -26.18 20.50 -4.75
C ASP A 607 -25.53 19.20 -5.25
N LEU A 608 -25.68 18.93 -6.55
CA LEU A 608 -25.04 17.80 -7.20
C LEU A 608 -23.51 17.92 -7.13
N CYS A 609 -22.97 19.10 -7.46
CA CYS A 609 -21.52 19.36 -7.38
C CYS A 609 -20.96 19.18 -5.97
N ASP A 610 -21.68 19.66 -4.94
CA ASP A 610 -21.29 19.48 -3.53
C ASP A 610 -21.25 17.99 -3.12
N SER A 611 -22.26 17.24 -3.56
CA SER A 611 -22.38 15.81 -3.31
C SER A 611 -21.24 15.03 -3.99
N LEU A 612 -20.92 15.38 -5.24
CA LEU A 612 -19.81 14.82 -6.00
C LEU A 612 -18.47 15.10 -5.33
N ARG A 613 -18.19 16.37 -4.95
CA ARG A 613 -16.96 16.75 -4.27
C ARG A 613 -16.75 15.96 -2.97
N THR A 614 -17.82 15.77 -2.20
CA THR A 614 -17.79 15.01 -0.95
C THR A 614 -17.56 13.52 -1.20
N LEU A 615 -18.16 12.95 -2.25
CA LEU A 615 -17.94 11.56 -2.62
C LEU A 615 -16.52 11.32 -3.17
N GLU A 616 -16.00 12.20 -4.03
CA GLU A 616 -14.65 12.06 -4.60
C GLU A 616 -13.57 12.02 -3.52
N ARG A 617 -13.67 12.86 -2.49
CA ARG A 617 -12.75 12.80 -1.34
C ARG A 617 -12.78 11.44 -0.64
N ARG A 618 -13.99 10.90 -0.41
CA ARG A 618 -14.18 9.58 0.24
C ARG A 618 -13.66 8.44 -0.63
N VAL A 619 -13.94 8.46 -1.94
CA VAL A 619 -13.46 7.44 -2.88
C VAL A 619 -11.93 7.48 -2.99
N LYS A 620 -11.31 8.66 -3.03
CA LYS A 620 -9.85 8.78 -3.03
C LYS A 620 -9.20 8.17 -1.78
N MET A 621 -9.82 8.32 -0.60
CA MET A 621 -9.33 7.68 0.62
C MET A 621 -9.56 6.16 0.59
N PHE A 622 -10.71 5.71 0.08
CA PHE A 622 -10.99 4.30 -0.15
C PHE A 622 -9.98 3.65 -1.10
N GLU A 623 -9.64 4.28 -2.22
CA GLU A 623 -8.65 3.79 -3.18
C GLU A 623 -7.27 3.65 -2.52
N LYS A 624 -6.84 4.64 -1.72
CA LYS A 624 -5.57 4.59 -0.98
C LYS A 624 -5.52 3.47 0.04
N ASP A 625 -6.54 3.33 0.89
CA ASP A 625 -6.59 2.29 1.91
C ASP A 625 -6.72 0.90 1.28
N SER A 626 -7.47 0.79 0.18
CA SER A 626 -7.61 -0.47 -0.55
C SER A 626 -6.30 -0.88 -1.22
N MET A 627 -5.49 0.09 -1.71
CA MET A 627 -4.15 -0.19 -2.21
C MET A 627 -3.15 -0.54 -1.11
N SER A 628 -3.27 0.10 0.05
CA SER A 628 -2.52 -0.26 1.25
C SER A 628 -2.79 -1.73 1.63
N TYR A 629 -4.06 -2.13 1.72
CA TYR A 629 -4.44 -3.51 2.04
C TYR A 629 -3.97 -4.50 0.96
N ALA A 630 -4.16 -4.17 -0.31
CA ALA A 630 -3.71 -4.99 -1.43
C ALA A 630 -2.20 -5.26 -1.37
N TYR A 631 -1.41 -4.24 -1.07
CA TYR A 631 0.03 -4.39 -0.90
C TYR A 631 0.37 -5.23 0.33
N ALA A 632 -0.26 -4.96 1.47
CA ALA A 632 -0.08 -5.75 2.69
C ALA A 632 -0.42 -7.23 2.50
N SER A 633 -1.49 -7.53 1.75
CA SER A 633 -1.90 -8.90 1.41
C SER A 633 -0.83 -9.66 0.63
N ARG A 634 -0.09 -8.97 -0.26
CA ARG A 634 1.08 -9.54 -0.93
C ARG A 634 2.25 -9.76 0.04
N LEU A 635 2.48 -8.79 0.92
CA LEU A 635 3.53 -8.85 1.94
C LEU A 635 3.32 -9.98 2.96
N LYS A 636 2.08 -10.46 3.18
CA LYS A 636 1.78 -11.62 4.06
C LYS A 636 2.55 -12.87 3.64
N ARG A 637 2.76 -13.05 2.32
CA ARG A 637 3.50 -14.20 1.79
C ARG A 637 5.00 -13.99 1.84
N ARG A 638 5.45 -12.78 1.48
CA ARG A 638 6.88 -12.45 1.34
C ARG A 638 7.12 -10.97 1.65
N PRO A 639 7.96 -10.65 2.66
CA PRO A 639 8.46 -9.30 2.86
C PRO A 639 9.16 -8.79 1.60
N GLN A 640 8.95 -7.51 1.25
CA GLN A 640 9.48 -6.94 0.02
C GLN A 640 10.40 -5.76 0.31
N GLN A 641 11.57 -5.76 -0.32
CA GLN A 641 12.46 -4.62 -0.33
C GLN A 641 12.09 -3.65 -1.45
N GLU A 642 12.15 -2.35 -1.16
CA GLU A 642 11.87 -1.29 -2.11
C GLU A 642 12.88 -0.14 -1.96
N LEU A 643 13.32 0.39 -3.10
CA LEU A 643 14.08 1.64 -3.12
C LEU A 643 13.12 2.82 -2.98
N VAL A 644 13.36 3.64 -1.96
CA VAL A 644 12.56 4.82 -1.66
C VAL A 644 13.45 6.06 -1.68
N VAL A 645 12.81 7.22 -1.81
CA VAL A 645 13.48 8.52 -1.75
C VAL A 645 13.11 9.23 -0.45
N LEU A 646 14.10 9.77 0.24
CA LEU A 646 13.91 10.60 1.42
C LEU A 646 13.22 11.91 1.02
N ARG A 647 11.99 12.08 1.49
CA ARG A 647 11.10 13.21 1.18
C ARG A 647 11.26 14.36 2.17
N SER A 648 11.32 14.05 3.46
CA SER A 648 11.57 15.02 4.52
C SER A 648 12.28 14.34 5.68
N ILE A 649 13.00 15.15 6.44
CA ILE A 649 13.72 14.74 7.63
C ILE A 649 13.71 15.91 8.61
N ASP A 650 13.39 15.63 9.87
CA ASP A 650 13.49 16.55 11.00
C ASP A 650 14.03 15.80 12.24
N ASP A 651 13.94 16.38 13.43
CA ASP A 651 14.42 15.74 14.67
C ASP A 651 13.47 14.67 15.23
N GLY A 652 12.24 14.58 14.72
CA GLY A 652 11.20 13.66 15.17
C GLY A 652 10.93 12.49 14.22
N GLU A 653 11.04 12.67 12.90
CA GLU A 653 10.73 11.64 11.89
C GLU A 653 11.49 11.80 10.56
N MET A 654 11.58 10.69 9.83
CA MET A 654 11.94 10.66 8.41
C MET A 654 10.74 10.21 7.60
N SER A 655 10.44 10.92 6.51
CA SER A 655 9.40 10.52 5.57
C SER A 655 10.00 10.10 4.22
N PHE A 656 9.46 9.04 3.66
CA PHE A 656 9.91 8.39 2.43
C PHE A 656 8.80 8.38 1.39
N THR A 657 9.19 8.37 0.12
CA THR A 657 8.25 8.23 -0.99
C THR A 657 8.82 7.34 -2.09
N SER A 658 7.93 6.66 -2.79
CA SER A 658 8.21 5.87 -3.99
C SER A 658 7.01 5.95 -4.93
N SER A 659 7.13 5.42 -6.14
CA SER A 659 5.99 5.34 -7.08
C SER A 659 4.78 4.64 -6.45
N ARG A 660 5.00 3.56 -5.68
CA ARG A 660 3.94 2.83 -4.98
C ARG A 660 3.40 3.58 -3.77
N LEU A 661 4.27 4.07 -2.89
CA LEU A 661 3.86 4.74 -1.64
C LEU A 661 3.02 6.01 -1.89
N ARG A 662 3.21 6.71 -3.03
CA ARG A 662 2.37 7.88 -3.39
C ARG A 662 0.89 7.53 -3.57
N ARG A 663 0.58 6.29 -3.97
CA ARG A 663 -0.79 5.77 -4.18
C ARG A 663 -1.45 5.30 -2.88
N MET A 664 -0.74 5.36 -1.76
CA MET A 664 -1.20 4.89 -0.45
C MET A 664 -1.30 6.05 0.56
N PRO A 665 -1.77 5.81 1.80
CA PRO A 665 -1.70 6.80 2.87
C PRO A 665 -0.25 7.19 3.17
N LYS A 666 0.03 8.50 3.26
CA LYS A 666 1.40 9.04 3.42
C LYS A 666 2.12 8.51 4.67
N ILE A 667 1.35 8.22 5.72
CA ILE A 667 1.86 7.72 7.01
C ILE A 667 2.64 6.40 6.89
N LEU A 668 2.40 5.61 5.84
CA LEU A 668 3.08 4.33 5.64
C LEU A 668 4.56 4.49 5.27
N GLY A 669 4.94 5.65 4.73
CA GLY A 669 6.33 6.00 4.43
C GLY A 669 6.99 6.80 5.55
N VAL A 670 6.38 6.95 6.72
CA VAL A 670 6.94 7.73 7.83
C VAL A 670 7.52 6.80 8.88
N VAL A 671 8.75 7.09 9.29
CA VAL A 671 9.46 6.37 10.35
C VAL A 671 9.90 7.36 11.40
N LYS A 672 9.60 7.09 12.66
CA LYS A 672 10.00 7.94 13.78
C LYS A 672 11.51 7.90 13.95
N MET A 673 12.10 9.02 14.31
CA MET A 673 13.53 9.12 14.53
C MET A 673 14.00 8.27 15.72
N SER A 674 13.14 8.09 16.72
CA SER A 674 13.37 7.16 17.84
C SER A 674 13.61 5.73 17.40
N SER A 675 13.08 5.33 16.24
CA SER A 675 13.18 3.96 15.71
C SER A 675 14.51 3.70 14.98
N PHE A 676 15.35 4.73 14.77
CA PHE A 676 16.64 4.60 14.08
C PHE A 676 17.80 4.18 14.99
N GLY A 677 17.60 4.13 16.31
CA GLY A 677 18.65 3.78 17.27
C GLY A 677 19.83 4.78 17.24
N LEU A 678 19.52 6.07 17.23
CA LEU A 678 20.55 7.11 17.23
C LEU A 678 21.15 7.28 18.63
N ASN A 679 22.46 7.52 18.70
CA ASN A 679 23.15 7.85 19.94
C ASN A 679 22.86 9.30 20.39
N ALA A 680 22.52 10.17 19.44
CA ALA A 680 22.17 11.56 19.70
C ALA A 680 21.03 12.01 18.78
N ARG A 681 20.36 13.10 19.14
CA ARG A 681 19.38 13.73 18.25
C ARG A 681 20.04 14.11 16.91
N PRO A 682 19.32 14.00 15.77
CA PRO A 682 19.83 14.42 14.48
C PRO A 682 20.30 15.87 14.50
N GLU A 683 21.50 16.12 13.97
CA GLU A 683 22.10 17.45 13.93
C GLU A 683 21.82 18.11 12.56
N PRO A 684 21.16 19.28 12.50
CA PRO A 684 20.92 19.96 11.22
C PRO A 684 22.25 20.44 10.59
N ARG A 685 22.43 20.21 9.30
CA ARG A 685 23.62 20.61 8.50
C ARG A 685 23.30 21.58 7.37
N GLY A 686 22.08 22.08 7.34
CA GLY A 686 21.57 22.99 6.32
C GLY A 686 20.12 22.65 5.99
N LEU A 687 19.56 23.35 5.01
CA LEU A 687 18.17 23.21 4.62
C LEU A 687 17.93 21.81 4.03
N GLY A 688 17.12 20.99 4.71
CA GLY A 688 16.82 19.60 4.31
C GLY A 688 17.98 18.63 4.46
N LYS A 689 18.98 18.93 5.30
CA LYS A 689 20.14 18.06 5.56
C LYS A 689 20.33 17.83 7.06
N PHE A 690 20.46 16.58 7.47
CA PHE A 690 20.69 16.19 8.86
C PHE A 690 21.78 15.15 8.98
N ARG A 691 22.61 15.29 10.00
CA ARG A 691 23.60 14.32 10.40
C ARG A 691 23.04 13.45 11.51
N CYS A 692 22.96 12.14 11.27
CA CYS A 692 22.57 11.14 12.25
C CYS A 692 23.81 10.39 12.74
N LYS A 693 23.91 10.14 14.05
CA LYS A 693 25.06 9.50 14.70
C LYS A 693 24.63 8.20 15.38
N TRP A 694 25.40 7.14 15.19
CA TRP A 694 25.22 5.85 15.83
C TRP A 694 26.47 5.47 16.63
N SER A 695 26.28 4.58 17.60
CA SER A 695 27.37 3.91 18.30
C SER A 695 27.04 2.42 18.39
N ARG A 696 27.90 1.55 17.83
CA ARG A 696 27.66 0.10 17.77
C ARG A 696 28.93 -0.68 18.03
N ARG A 697 28.80 -1.82 18.71
CA ARG A 697 29.89 -2.81 18.81
C ARG A 697 29.80 -3.72 17.58
N ILE A 698 30.87 -3.80 16.81
CA ILE A 698 30.90 -4.53 15.54
C ILE A 698 31.99 -5.60 15.60
N PHE A 699 31.59 -6.85 15.42
CA PHE A 699 32.51 -7.99 15.33
C PHE A 699 32.43 -8.61 13.94
N VAL A 700 33.59 -8.88 13.33
CA VAL A 700 33.69 -9.58 12.04
C VAL A 700 34.20 -10.98 12.31
N HIS A 701 33.43 -11.99 11.90
CA HIS A 701 33.70 -13.39 12.21
C HIS A 701 34.71 -14.06 11.26
N SER A 702 34.86 -13.56 10.03
CA SER A 702 35.81 -14.07 9.02
C SER A 702 35.73 -15.58 8.73
N SER A 703 34.58 -16.22 8.92
CA SER A 703 34.35 -17.63 8.51
C SER A 703 34.02 -17.78 7.02
N CYS A 704 34.14 -16.72 6.22
CA CYS A 704 33.88 -16.75 4.79
C CYS A 704 35.19 -16.53 4.03
N GLU A 705 35.81 -17.63 3.57
CA GLU A 705 37.11 -17.60 2.88
C GLU A 705 37.10 -16.88 1.53
N ASP A 706 35.95 -16.42 1.03
CA ASP A 706 35.78 -15.91 -0.35
C ASP A 706 35.13 -14.51 -0.42
N SER A 707 35.55 -13.55 0.42
CA SER A 707 35.01 -12.17 0.44
C SER A 707 35.20 -11.38 -0.88
N SER A 708 36.14 -11.81 -1.73
CA SER A 708 36.48 -11.15 -3.01
C SER A 708 35.39 -11.21 -4.09
N ARG A 709 34.38 -12.10 -3.97
CA ARG A 709 33.30 -12.25 -4.95
C ARG A 709 32.12 -11.27 -4.75
N TYR A 710 32.09 -10.56 -3.63
CA TYR A 710 30.92 -9.80 -3.20
C TYR A 710 31.14 -8.30 -3.38
N ASN A 711 30.36 -7.67 -4.26
CA ASN A 711 30.36 -6.22 -4.49
C ASN A 711 29.61 -5.45 -3.38
N THR A 712 29.48 -6.04 -2.19
CA THR A 712 28.91 -5.39 -1.02
C THR A 712 30.02 -4.55 -0.40
N PRO A 713 29.82 -3.25 -0.15
CA PRO A 713 30.80 -2.47 0.59
C PRO A 713 30.87 -3.00 2.03
N VAL A 714 31.75 -3.95 2.25
CA VAL A 714 32.35 -4.16 3.56
C VAL A 714 32.96 -2.82 3.95
N LEU A 715 32.87 -2.43 5.23
CA LEU A 715 33.47 -1.18 5.70
C LEU A 715 34.99 -1.26 5.57
N HIS A 716 35.52 -0.96 4.37
CA HIS A 716 36.95 -0.99 4.10
C HIS A 716 37.60 0.26 4.70
N TYR A 717 38.50 0.07 5.66
CA TYR A 717 39.25 1.18 6.26
C TYR A 717 40.44 1.62 5.40
N ILE A 718 40.59 2.94 5.21
CA ILE A 718 41.81 3.62 4.74
C ILE A 718 42.09 4.77 5.71
N GLY A 719 42.79 4.51 6.82
CA GLY A 719 43.10 5.53 7.84
C GLY A 719 41.99 5.73 8.88
N SER A 720 41.80 6.96 9.41
CA SER A 720 40.78 7.30 10.42
C SER A 720 39.38 7.61 9.86
N GLU A 721 39.24 7.70 8.54
CA GLU A 721 37.99 8.00 7.84
C GLU A 721 37.66 6.87 6.83
N VAL A 722 36.44 6.32 6.90
CA VAL A 722 35.91 5.39 5.89
C VAL A 722 34.89 6.08 5.02
N ARG A 723 35.10 5.96 3.71
CA ARG A 723 34.28 6.54 2.67
C ARG A 723 33.50 5.44 1.96
N VAL A 724 32.25 5.21 2.36
CA VAL A 724 31.37 4.27 1.63
C VAL A 724 30.75 5.02 0.45
N LYS A 725 30.79 4.51 -0.78
CA LYS A 725 30.24 5.22 -1.95
C LYS A 725 28.76 5.58 -1.78
N ARG A 726 28.41 6.82 -2.15
CA ARG A 726 27.11 7.45 -1.90
C ARG A 726 25.99 6.83 -2.73
N ASP A 727 26.28 6.38 -3.96
CA ASP A 727 25.24 6.04 -4.93
C ASP A 727 25.32 4.61 -5.48
N VAL A 728 25.36 3.57 -4.64
CA VAL A 728 25.32 2.16 -5.13
C VAL A 728 24.02 1.87 -5.92
N TYR A 729 22.93 2.57 -5.61
CA TYR A 729 21.61 2.31 -6.22
C TYR A 729 21.28 3.19 -7.44
N VAL A 730 22.08 4.20 -7.76
CA VAL A 730 21.79 5.18 -8.83
C VAL A 730 22.97 5.46 -9.73
N GLN A 731 22.69 5.61 -11.02
CA GLN A 731 23.61 6.13 -12.01
C GLN A 731 23.23 7.56 -12.38
N ARG A 732 24.17 8.50 -12.24
CA ARG A 732 23.99 9.88 -12.70
C ARG A 732 24.51 10.03 -14.13
N VAL A 733 23.74 10.72 -14.96
CA VAL A 733 24.09 11.03 -16.36
C VAL A 733 23.89 12.52 -16.65
N ASN A 734 24.69 13.08 -17.57
CA ASN A 734 24.53 14.46 -18.01
C ASN A 734 23.15 14.69 -18.64
N CYS A 735 22.61 15.90 -18.49
CA CYS A 735 21.31 16.28 -19.01
C CYS A 735 21.24 16.40 -20.53
N ASP A 736 22.32 16.86 -21.18
CA ASP A 736 22.27 17.29 -22.58
C ASP A 736 21.84 16.15 -23.54
N PRO A 737 22.39 14.92 -23.44
CA PRO A 737 21.96 13.81 -24.31
C PRO A 737 20.50 13.39 -24.08
N VAL A 738 20.02 13.43 -22.83
CA VAL A 738 18.62 13.07 -22.51
C VAL A 738 17.65 14.08 -23.13
N VAL A 739 17.93 15.38 -22.97
CA VAL A 739 17.10 16.45 -23.53
C VAL A 739 17.10 16.40 -25.05
N LYS A 740 18.27 16.15 -25.67
CA LYS A 740 18.38 15.97 -27.12
C LYS A 740 17.56 14.77 -27.60
N LEU A 741 17.74 13.61 -26.98
CA LEU A 741 16.99 12.39 -27.29
C LEU A 741 15.48 12.62 -27.23
N ARG A 742 15.00 13.28 -26.18
CA ARG A 742 13.58 13.62 -26.04
C ARG A 742 13.09 14.52 -27.17
N LYS A 743 13.83 15.58 -27.51
CA LYS A 743 13.45 16.50 -28.60
C LYS A 743 13.45 15.81 -29.95
N ASP A 744 14.45 14.97 -30.23
CA ASP A 744 14.58 14.23 -31.49
C ASP A 744 13.48 13.15 -31.61
N PHE A 745 13.10 12.51 -30.51
CA PHE A 745 11.96 11.59 -30.48
C PHE A 745 10.64 12.28 -30.80
N ILE A 746 10.40 13.48 -30.25
CA ILE A 746 9.17 14.22 -30.51
C ILE A 746 9.16 14.79 -31.93
N SER A 747 10.29 15.30 -32.43
CA SER A 747 10.40 15.84 -33.79
C SER A 747 10.26 14.77 -34.87
N SER A 748 10.58 13.50 -34.56
CA SER A 748 10.36 12.37 -35.46
C SER A 748 8.91 11.87 -35.50
N GLY A 749 7.98 12.55 -34.81
CA GLY A 749 6.58 12.10 -34.67
C GLY A 749 6.42 10.95 -33.68
N ALA A 750 7.27 10.90 -32.65
CA ALA A 750 7.32 9.83 -31.66
C ALA A 750 7.61 8.45 -32.26
N ASN A 751 8.59 8.40 -33.15
CA ASN A 751 9.10 7.13 -33.69
C ASN A 751 10.23 6.60 -32.79
N TYR A 752 10.00 5.46 -32.14
CA TYR A 752 10.99 4.86 -31.23
C TYR A 752 12.30 4.45 -31.92
N GLU A 753 12.26 4.06 -33.19
CA GLU A 753 13.46 3.65 -33.94
C GLU A 753 14.38 4.84 -34.25
N SER A 754 13.84 6.07 -34.35
CA SER A 754 14.64 7.25 -34.73
C SER A 754 15.68 7.65 -33.68
N VAL A 755 15.49 7.23 -32.42
CA VAL A 755 16.37 7.58 -31.30
C VAL A 755 17.22 6.42 -30.80
N ARG A 756 17.09 5.24 -31.41
CA ARG A 756 17.81 4.01 -31.03
C ARG A 756 19.32 4.19 -30.94
N GLY A 757 19.92 4.91 -31.90
CA GLY A 757 21.37 5.16 -31.91
C GLY A 757 21.86 6.15 -30.85
N GLN A 758 20.96 6.93 -30.24
CA GLN A 758 21.31 8.00 -29.31
C GLN A 758 21.56 7.50 -27.89
N PHE A 759 21.01 6.34 -27.50
CA PHE A 759 21.20 5.76 -26.17
C PHE A 759 22.67 5.49 -25.84
N ARG A 760 23.53 5.22 -26.83
CA ARG A 760 24.98 5.03 -26.62
C ARG A 760 25.65 6.26 -26.01
N GLN A 761 25.18 7.46 -26.36
CA GLN A 761 25.71 8.71 -25.84
C GLN A 761 25.50 8.85 -24.32
N LEU A 762 24.61 8.06 -23.71
CA LEU A 762 24.43 8.03 -22.26
C LEU A 762 25.61 7.37 -21.52
N GLN A 763 26.38 6.51 -22.19
CA GLN A 763 27.59 5.89 -21.62
C GLN A 763 28.71 6.93 -21.48
N ASP A 764 28.88 7.77 -22.50
CA ASP A 764 29.95 8.76 -22.59
C ASP A 764 29.76 9.95 -21.63
N VAL A 765 28.59 10.05 -21.00
CA VAL A 765 28.23 11.16 -20.10
C VAL A 765 27.88 10.71 -18.68
N VAL A 766 28.31 9.51 -18.32
CA VAL A 766 28.27 9.04 -16.94
C VAL A 766 29.10 9.98 -16.08
N LEU A 767 28.46 10.53 -15.03
CA LEU A 767 29.16 11.34 -14.05
C LEU A 767 29.72 10.42 -12.97
N GLU A 768 31.02 10.52 -12.71
CA GLU A 768 31.65 9.81 -11.60
C GLU A 768 31.06 10.29 -10.26
N ASP A 769 30.79 9.33 -9.37
CA ASP A 769 30.27 9.63 -8.03
C ASP A 769 31.39 10.25 -7.18
N GLN A 770 31.30 11.56 -6.95
CA GLN A 770 32.22 12.30 -6.07
C GLN A 770 31.81 12.20 -4.58
N GLY A 771 30.74 11.49 -4.26
CA GLY A 771 30.22 11.38 -2.91
C GLY A 771 30.63 10.08 -2.22
N ALA A 772 31.06 10.19 -0.97
CA ALA A 772 31.12 9.07 -0.05
C ALA A 772 30.43 9.41 1.28
N TRP A 773 29.72 8.44 1.86
CA TRP A 773 29.32 8.43 3.26
C TRP A 773 30.58 8.43 4.12
N MET A 774 30.68 9.37 5.07
CA MET A 774 31.82 9.44 5.97
C MET A 774 31.53 8.69 7.26
N ILE A 775 32.32 7.66 7.53
CA ILE A 775 32.35 6.92 8.78
C ILE A 775 33.66 7.34 9.47
N THR A 776 33.55 8.13 10.54
CA THR A 776 34.70 8.59 11.34
C THR A 776 34.68 7.87 12.69
N CYS A 777 35.71 7.08 13.01
CA CYS A 777 35.82 6.45 14.33
C CYS A 777 36.57 7.38 15.28
N GLU A 778 35.98 7.74 16.42
CA GLU A 778 36.63 8.64 17.39
C GLU A 778 37.65 7.94 18.30
N ASN A 779 37.80 6.60 18.24
CA ASN A 779 38.72 5.86 19.10
C ASN A 779 39.49 4.77 18.35
N ASP A 780 40.80 4.99 18.17
CA ASP A 780 41.75 4.06 17.54
C ASP A 780 41.93 2.76 18.36
N GLN A 781 41.67 1.61 17.73
CA GLN A 781 42.54 0.42 17.69
C GLN A 781 42.18 -0.39 16.43
N LEU A 782 42.98 -0.27 15.36
CA LEU A 782 42.83 -1.05 14.12
C LEU A 782 43.63 -2.36 14.24
N ALA A 783 43.01 -3.50 13.93
CA ALA A 783 43.73 -4.77 13.75
C ALA A 783 44.20 -4.87 12.28
N VAL A 784 45.52 -4.99 12.07
CA VAL A 784 46.14 -5.06 10.74
C VAL A 784 46.12 -6.50 10.24
N GLY A 785 45.43 -6.76 9.11
CA GLY A 785 45.48 -8.00 8.34
C GLY A 785 46.00 -7.74 6.93
N ALA A 786 46.72 -8.71 6.35
CA ALA A 786 47.73 -8.51 5.32
C ALA A 786 47.29 -8.02 3.92
N ASN A 787 46.01 -7.69 3.65
CA ASN A 787 45.66 -7.03 2.38
C ASN A 787 44.35 -6.20 2.34
N GLU A 788 43.53 -6.11 3.39
CA GLU A 788 42.35 -5.23 3.44
C GLU A 788 41.97 -5.00 4.92
N GLN A 789 41.78 -3.75 5.35
CA GLN A 789 41.53 -3.41 6.76
C GLN A 789 40.05 -3.61 7.13
N LEU A 790 39.76 -4.71 7.83
CA LEU A 790 38.44 -5.03 8.42
C LEU A 790 38.36 -4.54 9.87
N LEU A 791 37.25 -3.90 10.24
CA LEU A 791 37.04 -3.41 11.59
C LEU A 791 36.68 -4.55 12.54
N VAL A 792 37.54 -4.78 13.53
CA VAL A 792 37.33 -5.73 14.63
C VAL A 792 37.52 -4.94 15.92
N SER A 793 36.43 -4.50 16.54
CA SER A 793 36.52 -3.75 17.80
C SER A 793 35.50 -4.24 18.82
N GLY A 794 35.99 -4.70 19.98
CA GLY A 794 35.17 -4.91 21.17
C GLY A 794 34.68 -3.62 21.84
N LYS A 795 35.14 -2.44 21.36
CA LYS A 795 34.67 -1.13 21.82
C LYS A 795 33.57 -0.59 20.89
N PRO A 796 32.63 0.23 21.39
CA PRO A 796 31.63 0.88 20.55
C PRO A 796 32.29 1.77 19.49
N VAL A 797 31.99 1.52 18.23
CA VAL A 797 32.37 2.34 17.08
C VAL A 797 31.32 3.40 16.90
N GLN A 798 31.73 4.67 16.95
CA GLN A 798 30.85 5.78 16.57
C GLN A 798 30.98 6.03 15.07
N PHE A 799 29.85 6.27 14.41
CA PHE A 799 29.81 6.64 13.01
C PHE A 799 28.61 7.54 12.73
N TYR A 800 28.64 8.27 11.62
CA TYR A 800 27.54 9.14 11.24
C TYR A 800 27.19 9.03 9.76
N ARG A 801 25.99 9.47 9.41
CA ARG A 801 25.56 9.66 8.02
C ARG A 801 24.89 11.02 7.91
N GLU A 802 25.27 11.77 6.89
CA GLU A 802 24.51 12.96 6.50
C GLU A 802 23.46 12.55 5.47
N PHE A 803 22.20 12.70 5.86
CA PHE A 803 21.05 12.53 4.99
C PHE A 803 20.66 13.86 4.39
N ALA A 804 20.38 13.86 3.10
CA ALA A 804 19.78 14.97 2.38
C ALA A 804 18.43 14.54 1.77
N VAL A 805 17.45 15.45 1.78
CA VAL A 805 16.23 15.26 0.97
C VAL A 805 16.62 14.97 -0.48
N GLY A 806 16.09 13.89 -1.05
CA GLY A 806 16.50 13.35 -2.35
C GLY A 806 17.39 12.11 -2.27
N ASP A 807 17.98 11.81 -1.11
CA ASP A 807 18.75 10.59 -0.91
C ASP A 807 17.87 9.35 -1.09
N ILE A 808 18.48 8.29 -1.59
CA ILE A 808 17.81 7.02 -1.86
C ILE A 808 18.21 6.02 -0.79
N MET A 809 17.21 5.28 -0.34
CA MET A 809 17.36 4.30 0.72
C MET A 809 16.60 3.04 0.35
N ARG A 810 17.03 1.91 0.91
CA ARG A 810 16.30 0.66 0.80
C ARG A 810 15.50 0.44 2.07
N LEU A 811 14.20 0.25 1.93
CA LEU A 811 13.32 -0.19 3.02
C LEU A 811 12.83 -1.59 2.73
N GLN A 812 12.64 -2.39 3.78
CA GLN A 812 11.86 -3.62 3.69
C GLN A 812 10.50 -3.40 4.33
N PHE A 813 9.44 -3.73 3.60
CA PHE A 813 8.07 -3.68 4.10
C PHE A 813 7.60 -5.08 4.51
N ARG A 814 6.75 -5.11 5.54
CA ARG A 814 6.01 -6.30 5.97
C ARG A 814 4.52 -6.01 6.11
N ALA A 815 3.71 -7.05 6.21
CA ALA A 815 2.31 -6.94 6.55
C ALA A 815 2.15 -6.89 8.08
N GLN A 816 1.30 -6.00 8.59
CA GLN A 816 0.93 -5.95 10.00
C GLN A 816 -0.57 -5.72 10.11
N LEU A 817 -1.25 -6.42 11.02
CA LEU A 817 -2.65 -6.13 11.32
C LEU A 817 -2.75 -4.82 12.10
N ARG A 818 -3.52 -3.85 11.58
CA ARG A 818 -3.83 -2.59 12.27
C ARG A 818 -5.30 -2.26 12.06
N GLN A 819 -6.04 -2.06 13.16
CA GLN A 819 -7.46 -1.68 13.11
C GLN A 819 -8.30 -2.66 12.27
N GLY A 820 -8.12 -3.96 12.55
CA GLY A 820 -8.76 -5.07 11.84
C GLY A 820 -8.42 -5.23 10.35
N LEU A 821 -7.48 -4.44 9.81
CA LEU A 821 -7.05 -4.52 8.42
C LEU A 821 -5.55 -4.78 8.31
N LEU A 822 -5.19 -5.64 7.38
CA LEU A 822 -3.79 -5.84 7.03
C LEU A 822 -3.23 -4.57 6.40
N THR A 823 -2.15 -4.04 6.96
CA THR A 823 -1.54 -2.76 6.60
C THR A 823 -0.03 -2.93 6.40
N PRO A 824 0.59 -2.32 5.38
CA PRO A 824 2.04 -2.35 5.22
C PRO A 824 2.71 -1.58 6.36
N SER A 825 3.86 -2.09 6.84
CA SER A 825 4.70 -1.40 7.80
C SER A 825 6.16 -1.54 7.40
N VAL A 826 6.97 -0.50 7.67
CA VAL A 826 8.42 -0.57 7.48
C VAL A 826 8.99 -1.50 8.53
N ALA A 827 9.58 -2.60 8.08
CA ALA A 827 10.25 -3.58 8.93
C ALA A 827 11.71 -3.21 9.14
N LEU A 828 12.46 -3.03 8.04
CA LEU A 828 13.89 -2.73 8.04
C LEU A 828 14.24 -1.49 7.23
N ILE A 829 15.32 -0.81 7.63
CA ILE A 829 15.91 0.34 6.94
C ILE A 829 17.39 0.12 6.74
N GLU A 830 17.86 0.16 5.50
CA GLU A 830 19.29 0.17 5.19
C GLU A 830 19.85 1.59 5.39
N VAL A 831 20.61 1.78 6.47
CA VAL A 831 21.25 3.05 6.83
C VAL A 831 22.57 3.22 6.10
N CYS A 832 23.34 2.17 5.93
CA CYS A 832 24.45 2.11 4.97
C CYS A 832 24.61 0.65 4.56
N GLY A 833 25.42 0.38 3.52
CA GLY A 833 25.51 -0.95 2.90
C GLY A 833 25.86 -2.10 3.85
N SER A 834 26.27 -1.83 5.10
CA SER A 834 26.56 -2.81 6.15
C SER A 834 25.81 -2.53 7.47
N HIS A 835 24.95 -1.50 7.52
CA HIS A 835 24.15 -1.16 8.71
C HIS A 835 22.66 -1.11 8.38
N THR A 836 21.90 -2.06 8.93
CA THR A 836 20.45 -2.14 8.81
C THR A 836 19.80 -1.99 10.18
N VAL A 837 18.72 -1.20 10.24
CA VAL A 837 17.94 -0.99 11.47
C VAL A 837 16.58 -1.66 11.35
N CYS A 838 16.19 -2.47 12.35
CA CYS A 838 14.84 -2.99 12.44
C CYS A 838 13.92 -2.04 13.20
N VAL A 839 13.01 -1.40 12.47
CA VAL A 839 12.01 -0.48 13.01
C VAL A 839 11.00 -1.22 13.88
N THR A 840 10.63 -2.44 13.47
CA THR A 840 9.62 -3.24 14.18
C THR A 840 10.00 -3.48 15.64
N HIS A 841 11.23 -3.91 15.89
CA HIS A 841 11.72 -4.17 17.24
C HIS A 841 11.89 -2.94 18.09
N LYS A 842 12.18 -1.80 17.46
CA LYS A 842 12.28 -0.53 18.18
C LYS A 842 10.92 0.00 18.55
N ASP A 843 9.94 -0.14 17.66
CA ASP A 843 8.58 0.37 17.89
C ASP A 843 7.78 -0.50 18.84
N ASP A 844 7.95 -1.82 18.79
CA ASP A 844 7.19 -2.76 19.61
C ASP A 844 8.04 -3.97 20.06
N PRO A 845 9.03 -3.74 20.94
CA PRO A 845 9.92 -4.81 21.40
C PRO A 845 9.18 -5.89 22.17
N VAL A 846 8.15 -5.51 22.92
CA VAL A 846 7.37 -6.43 23.75
C VAL A 846 6.70 -7.48 22.88
N ARG A 847 5.94 -7.09 21.85
CA ARG A 847 5.28 -8.06 20.98
C ARG A 847 6.25 -8.96 20.21
N CYS A 848 7.47 -8.49 20.01
CA CYS A 848 8.46 -9.25 19.25
C CYS A 848 9.23 -10.24 20.11
N PHE A 849 9.53 -9.90 21.35
CA PHE A 849 10.46 -10.67 22.18
C PHE A 849 9.86 -11.19 23.48
N ALA A 850 8.63 -10.81 23.83
CA ALA A 850 7.97 -11.21 25.06
C ALA A 850 6.48 -11.52 24.87
N GLU A 851 5.92 -12.35 25.76
CA GLU A 851 4.47 -12.50 25.87
C GLU A 851 3.88 -11.32 26.65
N VAL A 852 2.88 -10.64 26.09
CA VAL A 852 2.12 -9.63 26.83
C VAL A 852 1.36 -10.33 27.97
N THR A 853 1.65 -9.92 29.22
CA THR A 853 0.93 -10.40 30.40
C THR A 853 -0.07 -9.36 30.87
N ASP A 854 -1.30 -9.80 31.10
CA ASP A 854 -2.33 -8.99 31.73
C ASP A 854 -2.43 -9.20 33.25
N VAL A 855 -1.56 -10.07 33.78
CA VAL A 855 -1.53 -10.42 35.20
C VAL A 855 -0.58 -9.45 35.90
N LYS A 856 -1.14 -8.64 36.79
CA LYS A 856 -0.35 -7.73 37.64
C LYS A 856 0.38 -8.52 38.71
N SER A 857 1.50 -7.98 39.19
CA SER A 857 2.12 -8.49 40.40
C SER A 857 1.11 -8.48 41.56
N LYS A 858 1.18 -9.52 42.39
CA LYS A 858 0.29 -9.71 43.54
C LYS A 858 1.05 -9.34 44.82
N PRO A 859 0.37 -8.80 45.85
CA PRO A 859 1.00 -8.57 47.14
C PRO A 859 1.42 -9.87 47.85
N SER A 860 0.82 -11.01 47.47
CA SER A 860 1.18 -12.35 47.96
C SER A 860 0.88 -13.41 46.89
N TYR A 861 1.68 -14.48 46.86
CA TYR A 861 1.59 -15.59 45.91
C TYR A 861 1.32 -16.90 46.65
N ARG A 862 0.61 -17.85 46.02
CA ARG A 862 0.28 -19.14 46.64
C ARG A 862 1.51 -20.03 46.78
N ASP A 863 2.34 -20.05 45.75
CA ASP A 863 3.55 -20.86 45.66
C ASP A 863 4.61 -20.17 44.79
N ILE A 864 5.79 -20.80 44.71
CA ILE A 864 6.93 -20.30 43.94
C ILE A 864 6.64 -20.35 42.44
N ASP A 865 5.85 -21.32 41.97
CA ASP A 865 5.56 -21.50 40.55
C ASP A 865 4.64 -20.39 40.04
N GLU A 866 3.63 -19.99 40.82
CA GLU A 866 2.78 -18.83 40.55
C GLU A 866 3.60 -17.53 40.56
N TYR A 867 4.53 -17.38 41.52
CA TYR A 867 5.45 -16.25 41.56
C TYR A 867 6.33 -16.20 40.30
N ALA A 868 6.99 -17.31 39.97
CA ALA A 868 7.91 -17.42 38.84
C ALA A 868 7.18 -17.18 37.51
N THR A 869 6.01 -17.78 37.31
CA THR A 869 5.23 -17.63 36.07
C THR A 869 4.81 -16.19 35.83
N ILE A 870 4.38 -15.46 36.87
CA ILE A 870 3.95 -14.07 36.75
C ILE A 870 5.17 -13.16 36.52
N TRP A 871 6.22 -13.31 37.34
CA TRP A 871 7.39 -12.43 37.27
C TRP A 871 8.26 -12.67 36.05
N GLN A 872 8.42 -13.92 35.58
CA GLN A 872 9.17 -14.21 34.34
C GLN A 872 8.60 -13.44 33.15
N ARG A 873 7.27 -13.37 33.03
CA ARG A 873 6.61 -12.61 31.96
C ARG A 873 6.82 -11.10 32.11
N ILE A 874 6.68 -10.56 33.33
CA ILE A 874 6.91 -9.14 33.60
C ILE A 874 8.36 -8.76 33.29
N VAL A 875 9.32 -9.57 33.75
CA VAL A 875 10.75 -9.37 33.51
C VAL A 875 11.09 -9.52 32.02
N ALA A 876 10.46 -10.43 31.30
CA ALA A 876 10.64 -10.56 29.85
C ALA A 876 10.18 -9.30 29.10
N ILE A 877 9.02 -8.73 29.48
CA ILE A 877 8.50 -7.46 28.92
C ILE A 877 9.47 -6.31 29.21
N GLU A 878 9.92 -6.20 30.46
CA GLU A 878 10.86 -5.16 30.88
C GLU A 878 12.20 -5.32 30.14
N SER A 879 12.70 -6.55 30.05
CA SER A 879 13.93 -6.89 29.33
C SER A 879 13.86 -6.51 27.85
N ALA A 880 12.80 -6.92 27.15
CA ALA A 880 12.57 -6.56 25.76
C ALA A 880 12.52 -5.04 25.57
N THR A 881 11.81 -4.34 26.46
CA THR A 881 11.67 -2.88 26.42
C THR A 881 13.00 -2.17 26.65
N ILE A 882 13.74 -2.57 27.69
CA ILE A 882 15.04 -2.00 28.04
C ILE A 882 16.02 -2.22 26.88
N ALA A 883 16.15 -3.45 26.37
CA ALA A 883 17.07 -3.78 25.29
C ALA A 883 16.82 -2.97 24.01
N ALA A 884 15.55 -2.71 23.68
CA ALA A 884 15.23 -1.84 22.55
C ALA A 884 15.48 -0.36 22.84
N SER A 885 15.27 0.10 24.07
CA SER A 885 15.47 1.50 24.46
C SER A 885 16.95 1.90 24.65
N THR A 886 17.79 1.01 25.17
CA THR A 886 19.21 1.27 25.45
C THR A 886 20.09 1.10 24.22
N ASP A 887 19.61 0.36 23.22
CA ASP A 887 20.26 0.21 21.91
C ASP A 887 21.70 -0.34 21.97
N ASP A 888 22.05 -1.05 23.05
CA ASP A 888 23.33 -1.73 23.29
C ASP A 888 23.44 -3.04 22.48
N SER A 889 23.00 -2.98 21.23
CA SER A 889 23.03 -4.10 20.30
C SER A 889 24.43 -4.32 19.73
N VAL A 890 24.78 -5.60 19.61
CA VAL A 890 26.01 -6.08 19.01
C VAL A 890 25.74 -6.45 17.55
N ILE A 891 26.60 -6.03 16.62
CA ILE A 891 26.51 -6.42 15.21
C ILE A 891 27.55 -7.50 14.93
N LEU A 892 27.10 -8.63 14.39
CA LEU A 892 27.98 -9.68 13.89
C LEU A 892 27.97 -9.65 12.36
N HIS A 893 29.14 -9.41 11.77
CA HIS A 893 29.35 -9.40 10.32
C HIS A 893 29.95 -10.72 9.83
N GLU A 894 29.54 -11.10 8.61
CA GLU A 894 30.04 -12.24 7.83
C GLU A 894 29.84 -13.62 8.46
N VAL A 895 28.96 -13.72 9.45
CA VAL A 895 28.57 -14.99 10.08
C VAL A 895 27.79 -15.85 9.08
N ALA A 896 28.21 -17.10 8.90
CA ALA A 896 27.46 -18.08 8.12
C ALA A 896 26.19 -18.50 8.88
N LEU A 897 25.06 -18.57 8.17
CA LEU A 897 23.77 -18.97 8.72
C LEU A 897 23.29 -20.25 8.04
N ASP A 898 23.02 -21.28 8.82
CA ASP A 898 22.50 -22.57 8.38
C ASP A 898 20.99 -22.63 8.57
N TRP A 899 20.24 -22.88 7.49
CA TRP A 899 18.78 -22.84 7.52
C TRP A 899 18.19 -24.25 7.48
N SER A 900 17.23 -24.53 8.35
CA SER A 900 16.45 -25.78 8.34
C SER A 900 14.96 -25.49 8.48
N TYR A 901 14.12 -26.22 7.74
CA TYR A 901 12.67 -26.07 7.82
C TYR A 901 12.09 -27.06 8.85
N HIS A 902 11.42 -26.54 9.86
CA HIS A 902 10.77 -27.32 10.89
C HIS A 902 9.31 -27.60 10.51
N GLN A 903 9.07 -28.81 9.98
CA GLN A 903 7.76 -29.22 9.47
C GLN A 903 6.60 -29.14 10.50
N PRO A 904 6.76 -29.55 11.77
CA PRO A 904 5.64 -29.54 12.73
C PRO A 904 5.09 -28.15 13.06
N THR A 905 5.92 -27.12 12.94
CA THR A 905 5.53 -25.72 13.21
C THR A 905 5.44 -24.87 11.96
N GLU A 906 5.71 -25.45 10.79
CA GLU A 906 5.82 -24.75 9.49
C GLU A 906 6.75 -23.53 9.51
N ARG A 907 7.90 -23.61 10.21
CA ARG A 907 8.82 -22.47 10.42
C ARG A 907 10.22 -22.75 9.91
N TRP A 908 10.92 -21.69 9.51
CA TRP A 908 12.36 -21.73 9.22
C TRP A 908 13.17 -21.46 10.48
N LEU A 909 14.12 -22.34 10.75
CA LEU A 909 15.13 -22.23 11.79
C LEU A 909 16.45 -21.82 11.14
N GLY A 910 17.22 -20.97 11.79
CA GLY A 910 18.52 -20.55 11.31
C GLY A 910 19.52 -20.69 12.42
N ALA A 911 20.60 -21.42 12.23
CA ALA A 911 21.68 -21.56 13.20
C ALA A 911 22.90 -20.79 12.73
N PHE A 912 23.74 -20.35 13.66
CA PHE A 912 25.10 -19.91 13.35
C PHE A 912 26.08 -20.43 14.39
N HIS A 913 27.35 -20.54 14.00
CA HIS A 913 28.42 -20.99 14.87
C HIS A 913 29.41 -19.86 15.12
N LEU A 914 29.78 -19.68 16.40
CA LEU A 914 30.87 -18.80 16.84
C LEU A 914 31.88 -19.66 17.63
N PRO A 915 33.11 -19.86 17.13
CA PRO A 915 34.15 -20.63 17.81
C PRO A 915 34.43 -20.10 19.22
N GLU A 916 34.81 -20.99 20.14
CA GLU A 916 35.20 -20.63 21.50
C GLU A 916 36.30 -19.56 21.54
N ASP A 917 37.34 -19.68 20.70
CA ASP A 917 38.41 -18.68 20.60
C ASP A 917 37.88 -17.28 20.24
N PHE A 918 36.89 -17.21 19.35
CA PHE A 918 36.23 -15.95 18.98
C PHE A 918 35.46 -15.37 20.17
N ARG A 919 34.71 -16.21 20.88
CA ARG A 919 33.92 -15.82 22.06
C ARG A 919 34.80 -15.34 23.21
N ILE A 920 35.88 -16.06 23.52
CA ILE A 920 36.85 -15.69 24.55
C ILE A 920 37.55 -14.39 24.18
N LYS A 921 38.04 -14.26 22.94
CA LYS A 921 38.76 -13.08 22.45
C LYS A 921 37.94 -11.79 22.60
N TYR A 922 36.63 -11.87 22.35
CA TYR A 922 35.74 -10.71 22.42
C TYR A 922 34.86 -10.67 23.67
N GLN A 923 35.12 -11.56 24.64
CA GLN A 923 34.36 -11.68 25.88
C GLN A 923 32.85 -11.83 25.66
N LEU A 924 32.45 -12.51 24.58
CA LEU A 924 31.06 -12.82 24.28
C LEU A 924 30.64 -14.03 25.13
N LYS A 925 30.04 -13.75 26.29
CA LYS A 925 29.54 -14.79 27.19
C LYS A 925 28.11 -15.14 26.83
N PHE A 926 27.88 -16.41 26.54
CA PHE A 926 26.54 -16.97 26.32
C PHE A 926 26.24 -17.87 27.51
N GLY A 927 25.48 -17.35 28.47
CA GLY A 927 24.65 -18.09 29.42
C GLY A 927 25.21 -19.18 30.33
N THR A 928 26.42 -19.76 30.16
CA THR A 928 26.91 -20.89 30.99
C THR A 928 28.27 -20.70 31.63
N ASP A 929 28.98 -19.59 31.37
CA ASP A 929 30.29 -19.33 31.99
C ASP A 929 30.23 -18.90 33.47
N ALA A 930 29.09 -19.07 34.14
CA ALA A 930 28.92 -18.86 35.57
C ALA A 930 28.21 -20.06 36.22
N SER A 931 29.01 -20.87 36.90
CA SER A 931 28.67 -22.12 37.59
C SER A 931 27.40 -22.10 38.46
N ALA A 932 26.39 -22.88 38.08
CA ALA A 932 25.36 -23.38 39.01
C ALA A 932 24.71 -24.65 38.43
N HIS A 933 25.15 -25.82 38.93
CA HIS A 933 24.58 -27.14 38.65
C HIS A 933 23.12 -27.24 39.14
N ASP A 934 22.18 -27.66 38.28
CA ASP A 934 20.80 -28.05 38.67
C ASP A 934 20.62 -29.58 38.58
N PRO A 935 20.60 -30.31 39.71
CA PRO A 935 20.57 -31.78 39.72
C PRO A 935 19.23 -32.39 39.26
N MET A 936 18.16 -31.60 39.15
CA MET A 936 16.82 -32.13 38.84
C MET A 936 16.59 -32.39 37.35
N ILE A 937 17.42 -31.78 36.49
CA ILE A 937 17.38 -31.97 35.04
C ILE A 937 18.13 -33.25 34.64
N ASP A 938 19.23 -33.57 35.34
CA ASP A 938 20.03 -34.78 35.10
C ASP A 938 19.25 -36.07 35.42
N GLU A 939 18.37 -36.07 36.41
CA GLU A 939 17.56 -37.25 36.77
C GLU A 939 16.53 -37.59 35.68
N LYS A 940 15.92 -36.56 35.06
CA LYS A 940 14.97 -36.74 33.94
C LYS A 940 15.64 -37.10 32.61
N LEU A 941 16.85 -36.60 32.36
CA LEU A 941 17.64 -36.96 31.17
C LEU A 941 18.17 -38.40 31.25
N ASN A 942 18.59 -38.85 32.43
CA ASN A 942 19.05 -40.22 32.65
C ASN A 942 17.92 -41.27 32.48
N ASP A 943 16.68 -40.93 32.86
CA ASP A 943 15.51 -41.79 32.61
C ASP A 943 15.16 -41.93 31.12
N LEU A 944 15.47 -40.91 30.30
CA LEU A 944 15.25 -40.91 28.86
C LEU A 944 16.35 -41.64 28.07
N GLU A 945 17.60 -41.61 28.55
CA GLU A 945 18.72 -42.35 27.96
C GLU A 945 18.61 -43.87 28.19
N GLY A 946 17.94 -44.29 29.27
CA GLY A 946 17.72 -45.71 29.60
C GLY A 946 16.78 -46.48 28.65
N GLN A 947 16.00 -45.78 27.81
CA GLN A 947 14.96 -46.42 26.97
C GLN A 947 15.31 -46.57 25.48
N HIS A 948 16.43 -46.02 25.00
CA HIS A 948 16.82 -46.13 23.59
C HIS A 948 18.19 -46.78 23.40
N GLY A 949 18.14 -48.07 23.06
CA GLY A 949 19.30 -48.89 22.75
C GLY A 949 20.10 -48.38 21.54
N ARG A 950 21.41 -48.28 21.77
CA ARG A 950 22.55 -48.18 20.83
C ARG A 950 22.24 -48.41 19.35
N GLY A 951 22.35 -47.34 18.55
CA GLY A 951 22.53 -47.44 17.10
C GLY A 951 22.61 -46.07 16.40
N GLY A 952 23.78 -45.76 15.85
CA GLY A 952 23.98 -44.82 14.73
C GLY A 952 23.86 -43.32 15.01
N GLY A 953 24.88 -42.56 14.60
CA GLY A 953 24.78 -41.11 14.44
C GLY A 953 23.67 -40.73 13.45
N ASP A 954 23.22 -39.47 13.52
CA ASP A 954 22.09 -38.87 12.80
C ASP A 954 20.69 -39.10 13.42
N SER A 955 20.44 -38.48 14.57
CA SER A 955 19.34 -37.51 14.73
C SER A 955 19.38 -36.95 16.14
N LEU A 956 19.57 -35.63 16.27
CA LEU A 956 19.25 -34.94 17.53
C LEU A 956 17.75 -35.12 17.76
N SER A 957 17.39 -35.78 18.87
CA SER A 957 16.06 -36.35 19.09
C SER A 957 14.95 -35.29 19.02
N LYS A 958 13.85 -35.65 18.34
CA LYS A 958 12.61 -34.86 18.22
C LYS A 958 12.03 -34.38 19.58
N VAL A 959 12.48 -34.97 20.69
CA VAL A 959 11.99 -34.72 22.05
C VAL A 959 12.55 -33.41 22.62
N ALA A 960 13.85 -33.15 22.47
CA ALA A 960 14.48 -31.90 22.92
C ALA A 960 13.97 -30.67 22.15
N VAL A 961 13.55 -30.88 20.89
CA VAL A 961 12.92 -29.85 20.07
C VAL A 961 11.54 -29.50 20.61
N ASN A 962 10.73 -30.48 21.01
CA ASN A 962 9.37 -30.25 21.52
C ASN A 962 9.35 -29.55 22.89
N GLU A 963 10.28 -29.84 23.81
CA GLU A 963 10.35 -29.18 25.13
C GLU A 963 10.75 -27.69 25.03
N ALA A 964 11.66 -27.33 24.12
CA ALA A 964 11.99 -25.93 23.85
C ALA A 964 10.81 -25.13 23.28
N PHE A 965 9.89 -25.80 22.56
CA PHE A 965 8.66 -25.21 22.04
C PHE A 965 7.55 -25.08 23.10
N GLU A 966 7.45 -26.01 24.06
CA GLU A 966 6.51 -25.89 25.17
C GLU A 966 6.87 -24.74 26.13
N LEU A 967 8.17 -24.49 26.34
CA LEU A 967 8.65 -23.36 27.14
C LEU A 967 8.49 -21.99 26.45
N ALA A 968 8.37 -21.95 25.12
CA ALA A 968 8.30 -20.72 24.33
C ALA A 968 6.88 -20.16 24.10
N GLY A 969 5.82 -20.84 24.59
CA GLY A 969 4.47 -20.29 24.61
C GLY A 969 3.74 -20.25 23.25
N GLU A 970 2.75 -21.14 23.10
CA GLU A 970 1.61 -21.13 22.16
C GLU A 970 1.83 -21.05 20.63
N ARG A 971 1.11 -21.96 19.95
CA ARG A 971 1.28 -22.44 18.57
C ARG A 971 1.05 -21.43 17.42
N ASP A 972 0.38 -20.31 17.62
CA ASP A 972 -0.26 -19.60 16.49
C ASP A 972 0.27 -18.17 16.17
N ARG A 973 1.19 -17.60 16.97
CA ARG A 973 1.53 -16.15 16.85
C ARG A 973 2.79 -15.80 16.05
N TYR A 974 3.65 -16.77 15.73
CA TYR A 974 5.07 -16.47 15.45
C TYR A 974 5.55 -17.01 14.10
N SER A 975 4.89 -16.64 13.00
CA SER A 975 5.32 -17.02 11.63
C SER A 975 6.55 -16.27 11.12
N GLU A 976 7.05 -15.26 11.86
CA GLU A 976 8.12 -14.34 11.42
C GLU A 976 9.45 -14.53 12.15
N PHE A 977 9.57 -15.54 13.02
CA PHE A 977 10.71 -15.69 13.91
C PHE A 977 11.62 -16.86 13.54
N LEU A 978 12.92 -16.58 13.58
CA LEU A 978 14.02 -17.54 13.45
C LEU A 978 14.37 -18.08 14.83
N CYS A 979 14.29 -19.38 15.04
CA CYS A 979 14.90 -19.98 16.23
C CYS A 979 16.37 -20.27 15.93
N VAL A 980 17.28 -19.72 16.72
CA VAL A 980 18.72 -19.92 16.58
C VAL A 980 19.25 -20.77 17.70
N ARG A 981 19.90 -21.87 17.31
CA ARG A 981 20.56 -22.82 18.20
C ARG A 981 22.06 -22.59 18.18
N PHE A 982 22.68 -22.55 19.36
CA PHE A 982 24.12 -22.49 19.52
C PHE A 982 24.63 -23.90 19.86
N PRO A 983 25.54 -24.50 19.07
CA PRO A 983 26.22 -25.72 19.49
C PRO A 983 27.27 -25.38 20.55
N GLY A 984 27.22 -26.07 21.70
CA GLY A 984 28.32 -26.09 22.67
C GLY A 984 29.51 -26.86 22.10
N ASP A 985 30.72 -26.43 22.43
CA ASP A 985 31.96 -27.02 21.89
C ASP A 985 32.14 -28.46 22.42
N SER A 986 32.19 -29.40 21.47
CA SER A 986 32.47 -30.81 21.74
C SER A 986 33.98 -31.02 21.83
N SER A 987 34.60 -30.71 22.97
CA SER A 987 36.00 -31.09 23.16
C SER A 987 36.36 -31.68 24.53
N LYS A 988 35.47 -31.68 25.53
CA LYS A 988 35.69 -32.44 26.77
C LYS A 988 34.39 -33.00 27.36
N ALA A 989 34.35 -34.34 27.42
CA ALA A 989 33.51 -35.23 28.22
C ALA A 989 32.02 -34.86 28.42
N ALA A 990 31.17 -35.78 27.95
CA ALA A 990 29.72 -35.77 28.05
C ALA A 990 29.20 -35.62 29.50
N SER A 991 28.64 -34.45 29.80
CA SER A 991 27.50 -34.22 30.72
C SER A 991 27.17 -32.72 30.65
N SER A 992 25.91 -32.37 30.38
CA SER A 992 25.35 -31.02 30.09
C SER A 992 25.66 -30.42 28.72
N GLN A 993 24.84 -30.74 27.71
CA GLN A 993 24.73 -29.94 26.48
C GLN A 993 23.75 -28.78 26.73
N ASP A 994 24.26 -27.61 27.08
CA ASP A 994 23.42 -26.41 27.17
C ASP A 994 23.18 -25.82 25.78
N TYR A 995 21.98 -26.03 25.27
CA TYR A 995 21.51 -25.42 24.02
C TYR A 995 20.77 -24.12 24.30
N PHE A 996 21.24 -23.01 23.74
CA PHE A 996 20.49 -21.76 23.77
C PHE A 996 19.49 -21.72 22.62
N THR A 997 18.25 -21.34 22.95
CA THR A 997 17.21 -21.05 21.98
C THR A 997 17.01 -19.54 21.96
N ALA A 998 17.43 -18.89 20.88
CA ALA A 998 17.23 -17.45 20.70
C ALA A 998 16.19 -17.19 19.62
N VAL A 999 15.34 -16.20 19.83
CA VAL A 999 14.30 -15.80 18.89
C VAL A 999 14.82 -14.62 18.09
N ALA A 1000 14.88 -14.75 16.77
CA ALA A 1000 15.27 -13.69 15.85
C ALA A 1000 14.10 -13.23 15.00
N HIS A 1001 14.02 -11.94 14.68
CA HIS A 1001 13.04 -11.39 13.76
C HIS A 1001 13.69 -10.31 12.90
N GLY A 1002 13.38 -10.28 11.60
CA GLY A 1002 13.97 -9.31 10.67
C GLY A 1002 15.50 -9.25 10.69
N GLY A 1003 16.20 -10.34 11.00
CA GLY A 1003 17.67 -10.36 11.13
C GLY A 1003 18.20 -9.84 12.47
N ILE A 1004 17.36 -9.55 13.47
CA ILE A 1004 17.80 -9.20 14.83
C ILE A 1004 17.45 -10.34 15.79
N LEU A 1005 18.46 -10.89 16.46
CA LEU A 1005 18.39 -11.88 17.52
C LEU A 1005 18.30 -11.19 18.89
N LEU A 1006 17.42 -11.65 19.77
CA LEU A 1006 17.46 -11.29 21.19
C LEU A 1006 17.70 -12.56 22.03
N ALA A 1007 18.79 -12.56 22.79
CA ALA A 1007 19.12 -13.62 23.74
C ALA A 1007 19.01 -13.07 25.17
N TYR A 1008 18.25 -13.74 26.05
CA TYR A 1008 18.11 -13.37 27.45
C TYR A 1008 18.22 -14.60 28.36
N ARG A 1009 18.72 -14.39 29.59
CA ARG A 1009 18.66 -15.37 30.70
C ARG A 1009 18.03 -14.71 31.93
N THR A 1010 17.11 -15.41 32.57
CA THR A 1010 16.73 -15.16 33.97
C THR A 1010 17.58 -16.07 34.85
N VAL A 1011 18.43 -15.50 35.69
CA VAL A 1011 19.22 -16.29 36.66
C VAL A 1011 18.38 -16.45 37.92
N HIS A 1012 17.85 -17.65 38.14
CA HIS A 1012 17.18 -18.00 39.40
C HIS A 1012 18.24 -18.42 40.42
N GLY A 1013 18.52 -17.55 41.40
CA GLY A 1013 19.32 -17.93 42.55
C GLY A 1013 18.51 -18.83 43.49
N ARG A 1014 18.76 -20.15 43.51
CA ARG A 1014 18.34 -21.01 44.63
C ARG A 1014 19.37 -20.89 45.75
N CYS A 1015 18.99 -20.32 46.89
CA CYS A 1015 19.77 -20.50 48.12
C CYS A 1015 19.39 -21.84 48.76
N ARG A 1016 20.30 -22.82 48.78
CA ARG A 1016 20.09 -24.11 49.45
C ARG A 1016 20.34 -24.07 50.97
N ASN A 1017 20.75 -22.93 51.56
CA ASN A 1017 21.05 -22.82 52.99
C ASN A 1017 20.90 -21.39 53.55
N CYS A 1018 19.69 -20.81 53.56
CA CYS A 1018 19.44 -19.56 54.29
C CYS A 1018 18.42 -19.77 55.43
N ASN A 1019 18.95 -20.10 56.62
CA ASN A 1019 18.31 -19.66 57.85
C ASN A 1019 18.56 -18.16 57.99
N PHE A 1020 17.49 -17.39 57.99
CA PHE A 1020 17.43 -15.93 58.05
C PHE A 1020 18.51 -15.27 58.93
N LYS A 1021 19.26 -14.33 58.34
CA LYS A 1021 19.43 -12.98 58.89
C LYS A 1021 19.36 -11.98 57.72
N ARG A 1022 18.54 -10.95 57.90
CA ARG A 1022 18.41 -9.79 57.01
C ARG A 1022 19.75 -9.05 56.97
N ASP A 1023 20.23 -8.78 55.76
CA ASP A 1023 21.17 -7.73 55.35
C ASP A 1023 22.16 -8.30 54.32
N GLU A 1024 21.71 -8.46 53.08
CA GLU A 1024 22.58 -8.48 51.89
C GLU A 1024 21.68 -8.29 50.65
N ASP A 1025 22.05 -7.33 49.80
CA ASP A 1025 21.29 -6.90 48.62
C ASP A 1025 21.10 -8.06 47.63
N PHE A 1026 19.85 -8.43 47.35
CA PHE A 1026 19.50 -9.33 46.25
C PHE A 1026 19.67 -8.57 44.92
N SER A 1027 20.81 -8.71 44.23
CA SER A 1027 20.97 -8.23 42.85
C SER A 1027 20.56 -9.33 41.85
N TYR A 1028 19.47 -9.11 41.13
CA TYR A 1028 19.10 -9.91 39.96
C TYR A 1028 19.84 -9.35 38.74
N ASP A 1029 20.85 -10.08 38.24
CA ASP A 1029 21.56 -9.70 37.00
C ASP A 1029 20.88 -10.34 35.79
N CYS A 1030 20.15 -9.54 35.03
CA CYS A 1030 19.69 -9.88 33.68
C CYS A 1030 20.67 -9.32 32.66
N GLN A 1031 21.47 -10.19 32.02
CA GLN A 1031 22.25 -9.82 30.84
C GLN A 1031 21.44 -10.12 29.58
N ILE A 1032 21.23 -9.08 28.77
CA ILE A 1032 20.51 -9.16 27.50
C ILE A 1032 21.51 -8.83 26.40
N VAL A 1033 21.66 -9.73 25.43
CA VAL A 1033 22.51 -9.49 24.27
C VAL A 1033 21.64 -9.53 23.03
N VAL A 1034 21.58 -8.39 22.33
CA VAL A 1034 20.87 -8.26 21.06
C VAL A 1034 21.89 -8.39 19.94
N PHE A 1035 21.75 -9.37 19.05
CA PHE A 1035 22.59 -9.49 17.86
C PHE A 1035 21.85 -8.99 16.63
N SER A 1036 22.47 -8.09 15.85
CA SER A 1036 22.01 -7.80 14.50
C SER A 1036 22.79 -8.68 13.51
N LEU A 1037 22.13 -9.68 12.93
CA LEU A 1037 22.63 -10.50 11.84
C LEU A 1037 22.38 -9.78 10.51
N GLN A 1038 23.44 -9.26 9.91
CA GLN A 1038 23.36 -8.60 8.60
C GLN A 1038 23.34 -9.66 7.51
N GLN A 1039 22.16 -9.94 6.94
CA GLN A 1039 22.05 -10.79 5.76
C GLN A 1039 22.61 -10.04 4.54
N HIS A 1040 23.85 -10.36 4.19
CA HIS A 1040 24.33 -10.19 2.82
C HIS A 1040 24.29 -11.55 2.12
N ASP A 1041 23.51 -11.59 1.04
CA ASP A 1041 23.42 -12.69 0.07
C ASP A 1041 23.42 -14.10 0.68
N LEU A 1042 22.30 -14.46 1.33
CA LEU A 1042 21.94 -15.87 1.61
C LEU A 1042 22.01 -16.78 0.39
N CYS A 1043 22.01 -16.16 -0.76
CA CYS A 1043 21.85 -16.80 -2.01
C CYS A 1043 23.25 -17.40 -2.39
N GLN A 1044 24.35 -16.65 -2.40
CA GLN A 1044 25.61 -17.10 -3.04
C GLN A 1044 26.43 -18.12 -2.23
N ARG A 1045 26.11 -18.32 -0.95
CA ARG A 1045 26.84 -19.24 -0.04
C ARG A 1045 26.24 -20.65 0.06
N PHE A 1046 25.08 -20.90 -0.56
CA PHE A 1046 24.42 -22.20 -0.51
C PHE A 1046 24.89 -23.09 -1.65
N ASP A 1047 25.30 -24.33 -1.37
CA ASP A 1047 25.47 -25.35 -2.40
C ASP A 1047 24.09 -25.84 -2.88
N TRP A 1048 23.55 -25.15 -3.88
CA TRP A 1048 22.24 -25.44 -4.48
C TRP A 1048 22.18 -26.77 -5.20
N SER A 1049 23.31 -27.44 -5.44
CA SER A 1049 23.35 -28.75 -6.08
C SER A 1049 22.77 -29.86 -5.19
N SER A 1050 22.79 -29.66 -3.87
CA SER A 1050 22.30 -30.61 -2.86
C SER A 1050 20.84 -30.39 -2.42
N VAL A 1051 20.23 -29.27 -2.83
CA VAL A 1051 18.90 -28.85 -2.37
C VAL A 1051 17.82 -29.32 -3.34
N SER A 1052 16.87 -30.13 -2.84
CA SER A 1052 15.76 -30.64 -3.67
C SER A 1052 14.94 -29.50 -4.29
N THR A 1053 14.43 -29.69 -5.51
CA THR A 1053 13.59 -28.69 -6.20
C THR A 1053 12.37 -28.28 -5.37
N ALA A 1054 11.83 -29.19 -4.56
CA ALA A 1054 10.74 -28.89 -3.62
C ALA A 1054 11.18 -27.94 -2.49
N THR A 1055 12.37 -28.12 -1.93
CA THR A 1055 12.95 -27.25 -0.90
C THR A 1055 13.23 -25.84 -1.45
N VAL A 1056 13.68 -25.75 -2.71
CA VAL A 1056 13.89 -24.47 -3.41
C VAL A 1056 12.57 -23.73 -3.65
N GLU A 1057 11.51 -24.41 -4.10
CA GLU A 1057 10.18 -23.81 -4.30
C GLU A 1057 9.56 -23.34 -2.99
N VAL A 1058 9.86 -23.99 -1.87
CA VAL A 1058 9.44 -23.57 -0.53
C VAL A 1058 10.29 -22.40 -0.03
N MET A 1059 11.62 -22.40 -0.20
CA MET A 1059 12.50 -21.27 0.16
C MET A 1059 12.19 -19.99 -0.62
N GLN A 1060 11.78 -20.10 -1.89
CA GLN A 1060 11.33 -18.97 -2.72
C GLN A 1060 10.12 -18.21 -2.15
N LYS A 1061 9.34 -18.85 -1.26
CA LYS A 1061 8.23 -18.20 -0.56
C LYS A 1061 8.72 -17.26 0.54
N PHE A 1062 9.90 -17.47 1.12
CA PHE A 1062 10.37 -16.79 2.33
C PHE A 1062 11.65 -15.95 2.15
N LEU A 1063 12.47 -16.23 1.13
CA LEU A 1063 13.73 -15.51 0.84
C LEU A 1063 13.64 -14.65 -0.43
N PRO A 1064 14.39 -13.54 -0.53
CA PRO A 1064 14.27 -12.59 -1.63
C PRO A 1064 15.00 -13.01 -2.93
N ILE A 1065 15.01 -14.31 -3.27
CA ILE A 1065 15.80 -14.87 -4.39
C ILE A 1065 15.04 -14.75 -5.73
N ARG A 1066 15.71 -14.32 -6.82
CA ARG A 1066 15.11 -14.31 -8.17
C ARG A 1066 15.29 -15.65 -8.88
N ARG A 1067 14.30 -16.11 -9.65
CA ARG A 1067 14.38 -17.33 -10.48
C ARG A 1067 15.57 -17.36 -11.46
N GLN A 1068 15.93 -16.20 -12.01
CA GLN A 1068 17.06 -16.06 -12.95
C GLN A 1068 18.41 -16.22 -12.25
N GLU A 1069 18.54 -15.74 -11.01
CA GLU A 1069 19.74 -15.97 -10.18
C GLU A 1069 19.88 -17.47 -9.88
N LEU A 1070 18.77 -18.15 -9.64
CA LEU A 1070 18.74 -19.59 -9.37
C LEU A 1070 19.07 -20.46 -10.60
N ALA A 1071 18.66 -20.02 -11.79
CA ALA A 1071 19.01 -20.69 -13.06
C ALA A 1071 20.49 -20.48 -13.43
N LEU A 1072 21.04 -19.31 -13.12
CA LEU A 1072 22.47 -18.99 -13.29
C LEU A 1072 23.38 -19.71 -12.31
N TRP A 1073 22.83 -20.29 -11.23
CA TRP A 1073 23.61 -21.01 -10.20
C TRP A 1073 23.46 -22.52 -10.25
N ARG A 1074 22.46 -23.01 -10.99
CA ARG A 1074 22.35 -24.42 -11.37
C ARG A 1074 23.18 -24.76 -12.61
N LEU A 1075 23.44 -23.76 -13.46
CA LEU A 1075 24.46 -23.78 -14.51
C LEU A 1075 25.82 -23.48 -13.88
#